data_AF-Q9UF98-F1
#
_entry.id   AF-Q9UF98-F1
#
_cell.length_a   1.000
_cell.length_b   1.000
_cell.length_c   1.000
_cell.angle_alpha   90.00
_cell.angle_beta   90.00
_cell.angle_gamma   90.00
#
_symmetry.space_group_name_H-M   'P 1'
#
loop_
_entity.id
_entity.type
_entity.pdbx_description
1 polymer ?
#
loop_
_entity_poly.entity_id
_entity_poly.type
_entity_poly.pdbx_seq_one_letter_code
_entity_poly.pdbx_strand_id
1 'polypeptide(L)'
;GTASCKCAAGFQGNGTICTAINACEISNGGCSAKADCKRTTPGRRVCTCKAGYTGDGIVCLEINPCLENHGGCDKNAECTQTGPNQAACNCLPAYTGDGKVCTLINVCLTKNGGCSEFAICNHTGQVERTCTCKPNYIGDGFTCRGSIYQELPKNPKTSQYFFQLQEHFVKDLVGPGPFTVFAPLSAAFDEEARVKDWDKYGLMPQVLRYHVVACHQLLLENLKLISNATSLQGEPIVISVSQSTVYINNKAKIISSDIISTNGIVHIIDKLLSPKNLLITPKDNSGRILQNLTTLATNNGYIKFSNLIQDSGLLSVITDPIHTPVTLFWPTDQALHALPAEQQDFLFNQDNKDKLKEYLKFHVIRDAKVLAVDLPTSTAWKTLQGSELSVKCGAGRDIGDLFLNGQTCRIVQRELLFDLGVAYGIDCLLIDPTLGGRCDTFTTFDASGECGSCVNTPSCPRWSKPKGVKQKCLYNLPFKRNLEGCRERCSLVIQIPRCCKGYFGRDCQACPGGPDAPCNNRGVCLDQYSATGECKCNTGFNGTACEMCWPGRFGPDCLPCGCSDHGQCDDGITGSGQCLCETGWTGPSCDTQAVLPAVCTPPCSAHATCKENNTCECNLDYEGDGITCTVVDFCKQDNGGCAKVARCSQKGTKVSCSCQKGYKGDGHSCTEIDPCADGLNGGCHEHATCKMTGPGKHKCECKSHYVGDGLNCEPEQLPIDRCLQDNGQCHADAKCVDLHFQDTTVGVFHLRSPLGQYKLTFDKAREACANEAATMATYNQLSYAQKAKYHLCSAGWLETGRVAYPTAFASQNCGSGVVGIVDYGPRPNKSEMWDVFCYRMKGSAGLFQQLSSRPCISRTPD
;
A
#
# COMPACT_ATOMS: atom_id res chain seq x y z
N GLY A 1 108.55 -21.03 -63.43
CA GLY A 1 109.07 -21.24 -62.07
C GLY A 1 108.83 -19.95 -61.28
N THR A 2 108.52 -19.92 -60.00
CA THR A 2 108.72 -20.86 -58.87
C THR A 2 107.74 -20.48 -57.75
N ALA A 3 107.35 -21.42 -56.88
CA ALA A 3 106.42 -21.21 -55.77
C ALA A 3 107.03 -20.42 -54.58
N SER A 4 106.19 -19.77 -53.77
CA SER A 4 106.52 -19.07 -52.52
C SER A 4 105.37 -19.25 -51.50
N CYS A 5 105.68 -19.62 -50.24
CA CYS A 5 104.71 -19.87 -49.17
C CYS A 5 104.54 -18.65 -48.22
N LYS A 6 103.30 -18.37 -47.78
CA LYS A 6 102.95 -17.39 -46.73
C LYS A 6 102.04 -18.02 -45.67
N CYS A 7 102.16 -17.57 -44.41
CA CYS A 7 101.31 -18.00 -43.29
C CYS A 7 99.83 -17.60 -43.48
N ALA A 8 98.91 -18.43 -42.99
CA ALA A 8 97.46 -18.19 -43.07
C ALA A 8 97.01 -17.00 -42.21
N ALA A 9 95.91 -16.34 -42.60
CA ALA A 9 95.33 -15.21 -41.89
C ALA A 9 95.01 -15.56 -40.43
N GLY A 10 95.47 -14.73 -39.49
CA GLY A 10 95.36 -14.96 -38.04
C GLY A 10 96.65 -15.43 -37.37
N PHE A 11 97.72 -15.68 -38.14
CA PHE A 11 99.05 -16.06 -37.66
C PHE A 11 100.15 -15.17 -38.31
N GLN A 12 101.26 -14.90 -37.60
CA GLN A 12 102.43 -14.19 -38.14
C GLN A 12 103.66 -15.11 -38.28
N GLY A 13 104.48 -14.94 -39.33
CA GLY A 13 105.68 -15.76 -39.56
C GLY A 13 106.23 -15.73 -40.99
N ASN A 14 107.29 -16.50 -41.27
CA ASN A 14 108.05 -16.48 -42.53
C ASN A 14 107.65 -17.55 -43.56
N GLY A 15 106.50 -18.20 -43.37
CA GLY A 15 105.99 -19.22 -44.29
C GLY A 15 106.47 -20.64 -44.01
N THR A 16 107.48 -20.84 -43.14
CA THR A 16 107.86 -22.16 -42.60
C THR A 16 107.64 -22.28 -41.09
N ILE A 17 107.39 -21.19 -40.37
CA ILE A 17 106.96 -21.14 -38.96
C ILE A 17 105.94 -20.00 -38.76
N CYS A 18 104.76 -20.24 -38.14
CA CYS A 18 103.68 -19.24 -37.94
C CYS A 18 103.06 -19.28 -36.51
N THR A 19 102.82 -18.13 -35.84
CA THR A 19 102.24 -18.01 -34.47
C THR A 19 100.98 -17.11 -34.39
N ALA A 20 100.03 -17.41 -33.51
CA ALA A 20 98.67 -16.82 -33.45
C ALA A 20 98.57 -15.40 -32.84
N ILE A 21 97.73 -14.52 -33.41
CA ILE A 21 97.50 -13.13 -32.96
C ILE A 21 96.33 -13.03 -31.94
N ASN A 22 96.48 -12.33 -30.82
CA ASN A 22 95.42 -12.08 -29.82
C ASN A 22 94.70 -10.73 -30.05
N ALA A 23 93.38 -10.76 -30.23
CA ALA A 23 92.61 -9.61 -30.73
C ALA A 23 91.85 -8.77 -29.66
N CYS A 24 91.82 -9.15 -28.37
CA CYS A 24 91.17 -8.36 -27.30
C CYS A 24 92.15 -7.43 -26.53
N GLU A 25 93.47 -7.54 -26.72
CA GLU A 25 94.46 -6.77 -25.95
C GLU A 25 94.64 -5.31 -26.42
N ILE A 26 94.13 -4.97 -27.61
CA ILE A 26 94.19 -3.62 -28.17
C ILE A 26 92.75 -3.08 -28.24
N SER A 27 92.49 -1.95 -27.57
CA SER A 27 91.21 -1.22 -27.58
C SER A 27 89.96 -2.09 -27.26
N ASN A 28 90.07 -3.01 -26.28
CA ASN A 28 89.00 -3.95 -25.90
C ASN A 28 88.37 -4.70 -27.10
N GLY A 29 89.16 -5.00 -28.14
CA GLY A 29 88.66 -5.63 -29.36
C GLY A 29 87.60 -4.80 -30.13
N GLY A 30 87.50 -3.49 -29.91
CA GLY A 30 86.48 -2.63 -30.53
C GLY A 30 85.07 -2.79 -29.95
N CYS A 31 84.90 -3.46 -28.81
CA CYS A 31 83.62 -3.54 -28.10
C CYS A 31 83.26 -2.21 -27.43
N SER A 32 81.95 -1.95 -27.21
CA SER A 32 81.48 -0.80 -26.43
C SER A 32 82.15 -0.72 -25.06
N ALA A 33 82.35 0.47 -24.50
CA ALA A 33 82.79 0.64 -23.11
C ALA A 33 81.83 -0.02 -22.09
N LYS A 34 80.57 -0.22 -22.50
CA LYS A 34 79.52 -0.91 -21.73
C LYS A 34 79.36 -2.39 -22.15
N ALA A 35 80.37 -3.00 -22.77
CA ALA A 35 80.40 -4.42 -23.16
C ALA A 35 81.73 -5.12 -22.79
N ASP A 36 81.71 -6.45 -22.70
CA ASP A 36 82.84 -7.32 -22.37
C ASP A 36 83.36 -8.09 -23.62
N CYS A 37 84.68 -8.11 -23.87
CA CYS A 37 85.34 -8.81 -25.00
C CYS A 37 85.78 -10.23 -24.59
N LYS A 38 85.36 -11.27 -25.34
CA LYS A 38 85.78 -12.68 -25.13
C LYS A 38 86.48 -13.24 -26.37
N ARG A 39 87.61 -13.93 -26.20
CA ARG A 39 88.40 -14.54 -27.28
C ARG A 39 87.75 -15.85 -27.75
N THR A 40 87.63 -16.05 -29.06
CA THR A 40 87.02 -17.27 -29.62
C THR A 40 88.02 -18.14 -30.39
N THR A 41 88.75 -17.60 -31.36
CA THR A 41 89.81 -18.30 -32.12
C THR A 41 90.98 -17.35 -32.43
N PRO A 42 92.18 -17.84 -32.79
CA PRO A 42 93.32 -16.98 -33.20
C PRO A 42 92.90 -15.87 -34.16
N GLY A 43 93.04 -14.60 -33.75
CA GLY A 43 92.64 -13.43 -34.53
C GLY A 43 91.15 -13.00 -34.47
N ARG A 44 90.24 -13.69 -33.76
CA ARG A 44 88.80 -13.32 -33.65
C ARG A 44 88.32 -13.15 -32.19
N ARG A 45 87.36 -12.24 -31.98
CA ARG A 45 86.73 -11.90 -30.68
C ARG A 45 85.20 -11.76 -30.76
N VAL A 46 84.51 -11.83 -29.62
CA VAL A 46 83.06 -11.55 -29.48
C VAL A 46 82.81 -10.52 -28.36
N CYS A 47 81.83 -9.62 -28.53
CA CYS A 47 81.46 -8.58 -27.56
C CYS A 47 80.08 -8.88 -26.95
N THR A 48 79.86 -8.57 -25.66
CA THR A 48 78.54 -8.75 -25.01
C THR A 48 78.24 -7.59 -24.07
N CYS A 49 77.07 -6.94 -24.17
CA CYS A 49 76.70 -5.80 -23.31
C CYS A 49 76.64 -6.19 -21.82
N LYS A 50 77.05 -5.25 -20.96
CA LYS A 50 76.98 -5.37 -19.50
C LYS A 50 75.53 -5.28 -19.00
N ALA A 51 75.27 -5.82 -17.81
CA ALA A 51 73.94 -5.84 -17.20
C ALA A 51 73.31 -4.43 -17.13
N GLY A 52 72.04 -4.32 -17.54
CA GLY A 52 71.28 -3.06 -17.62
C GLY A 52 71.34 -2.34 -18.97
N TYR A 53 72.05 -2.89 -19.96
CA TYR A 53 72.18 -2.36 -21.31
C TYR A 53 71.84 -3.43 -22.37
N THR A 54 71.27 -3.03 -23.50
CA THR A 54 70.89 -3.93 -24.61
C THR A 54 71.54 -3.51 -25.93
N GLY A 55 71.75 -4.47 -26.84
CA GLY A 55 72.39 -4.24 -28.14
C GLY A 55 73.31 -5.38 -28.57
N ASP A 56 74.12 -5.13 -29.60
CA ASP A 56 74.96 -6.13 -30.28
C ASP A 56 76.39 -6.27 -29.68
N GLY A 57 76.67 -5.57 -28.59
CA GLY A 57 77.98 -5.56 -27.92
C GLY A 57 78.99 -4.56 -28.51
N ILE A 58 78.73 -3.99 -29.68
CA ILE A 58 79.47 -2.84 -30.24
C ILE A 58 78.75 -1.53 -29.89
N VAL A 59 77.41 -1.55 -29.93
CA VAL A 59 76.54 -0.49 -29.43
C VAL A 59 75.69 -1.07 -28.30
N CYS A 60 75.76 -0.45 -27.12
CA CYS A 60 74.98 -0.85 -25.95
C CYS A 60 74.22 0.37 -25.44
N LEU A 61 72.89 0.32 -25.47
CA LEU A 61 71.99 1.38 -25.02
C LEU A 61 71.40 1.02 -23.65
N GLU A 62 71.14 2.03 -22.81
CA GLU A 62 70.49 1.82 -21.51
C GLU A 62 69.09 1.24 -21.70
N ILE A 63 68.79 0.19 -20.95
CA ILE A 63 67.43 -0.36 -20.92
C ILE A 63 66.57 0.61 -20.12
N ASN A 64 65.54 1.18 -20.75
CA ASN A 64 64.52 1.96 -20.06
C ASN A 64 63.42 1.01 -19.59
N PRO A 65 63.34 0.69 -18.28
CA PRO A 65 62.36 -0.26 -17.78
C PRO A 65 60.94 0.33 -17.80
N CYS A 66 60.73 1.65 -17.92
CA CYS A 66 59.37 2.19 -18.06
C CYS A 66 58.73 1.81 -19.42
N LEU A 67 59.52 1.45 -20.43
CA LEU A 67 59.03 0.97 -21.73
C LEU A 67 58.67 -0.52 -21.71
N GLU A 68 59.13 -1.28 -20.70
CA GLU A 68 58.87 -2.70 -20.52
C GLU A 68 58.16 -2.96 -19.18
N ASN A 69 56.91 -3.44 -19.21
CA ASN A 69 56.10 -3.68 -18.00
C ASN A 69 56.00 -2.44 -17.07
N HIS A 70 55.99 -1.23 -17.64
CA HIS A 70 55.82 0.04 -16.93
C HIS A 70 56.78 0.23 -15.73
N GLY A 71 57.99 -0.31 -15.81
CA GLY A 71 59.00 -0.22 -14.75
C GLY A 71 58.64 -0.97 -13.46
N GLY A 72 57.60 -1.81 -13.49
CA GLY A 72 57.01 -2.42 -12.28
C GLY A 72 56.19 -1.44 -11.43
N CYS A 73 55.80 -0.29 -11.98
CA CYS A 73 54.90 0.67 -11.36
C CYS A 73 53.44 0.26 -11.53
N ASP A 74 52.59 0.68 -10.58
CA ASP A 74 51.14 0.53 -10.72
C ASP A 74 50.66 1.25 -11.99
N LYS A 75 49.58 0.77 -12.62
CA LYS A 75 48.97 1.45 -13.76
C LYS A 75 48.46 2.86 -13.43
N ASN A 76 48.17 3.12 -12.15
CA ASN A 76 47.77 4.42 -11.64
C ASN A 76 48.94 5.19 -11.01
N ALA A 77 50.17 4.87 -11.39
CA ALA A 77 51.38 5.59 -11.00
C ALA A 77 52.14 6.08 -12.23
N GLU A 78 52.79 7.23 -12.12
CA GLU A 78 53.73 7.74 -13.12
C GLU A 78 55.09 7.05 -12.96
N CYS A 79 55.60 6.42 -14.03
CA CYS A 79 56.92 5.79 -14.08
C CYS A 79 57.96 6.79 -14.61
N THR A 80 59.01 7.03 -13.84
CA THR A 80 60.13 7.89 -14.23
C THR A 80 61.44 7.10 -14.22
N GLN A 81 62.20 7.13 -15.33
CA GLN A 81 63.49 6.44 -15.42
C GLN A 81 64.52 7.19 -14.57
N THR A 82 65.15 6.48 -13.63
CA THR A 82 66.15 7.05 -12.71
C THR A 82 67.57 6.53 -12.99
N GLY A 83 67.73 5.54 -13.87
CA GLY A 83 69.03 5.04 -14.33
C GLY A 83 68.93 3.86 -15.32
N PRO A 84 70.05 3.21 -15.67
CA PRO A 84 70.07 2.03 -16.54
C PRO A 84 69.31 0.87 -15.88
N ASN A 85 68.20 0.45 -16.47
CA ASN A 85 67.28 -0.55 -15.92
C ASN A 85 66.73 -0.21 -14.51
N GLN A 86 66.56 1.09 -14.19
CA GLN A 86 65.99 1.56 -12.91
C GLN A 86 64.85 2.58 -13.13
N ALA A 87 63.75 2.44 -12.38
CA ALA A 87 62.60 3.35 -12.40
C ALA A 87 62.12 3.71 -11.00
N ALA A 88 61.53 4.90 -10.86
CA ALA A 88 60.77 5.36 -9.69
C ALA A 88 59.29 5.55 -10.05
N CYS A 89 58.40 5.20 -9.12
CA CYS A 89 56.96 5.18 -9.31
C CYS A 89 56.29 6.15 -8.34
N ASN A 90 55.44 7.06 -8.83
CA ASN A 90 54.66 7.98 -8.00
C ASN A 90 53.18 7.87 -8.33
N CYS A 91 52.29 7.64 -7.36
CA CYS A 91 50.85 7.54 -7.64
C CYS A 91 50.29 8.82 -8.28
N LEU A 92 49.38 8.65 -9.26
CA LEU A 92 48.69 9.74 -9.94
C LEU A 92 47.74 10.51 -8.98
N PRO A 93 47.38 11.76 -9.29
CA PRO A 93 46.38 12.51 -8.51
C PRO A 93 45.07 11.73 -8.37
N ALA A 94 44.53 11.64 -7.14
CA ALA A 94 43.40 10.81 -6.68
C ALA A 94 43.73 9.37 -6.22
N TYR A 95 44.99 8.95 -6.26
CA TYR A 95 45.46 7.66 -5.74
C TYR A 95 46.46 7.84 -4.59
N THR A 96 46.53 6.86 -3.69
CA THR A 96 47.45 6.82 -2.56
C THR A 96 48.13 5.45 -2.47
N GLY A 97 49.39 5.42 -2.03
CA GLY A 97 50.19 4.20 -1.96
C GLY A 97 51.69 4.44 -2.13
N ASP A 98 52.42 3.39 -2.46
CA ASP A 98 53.89 3.39 -2.57
C ASP A 98 54.40 3.52 -4.03
N GLY A 99 53.51 3.79 -4.98
CA GLY A 99 53.81 3.90 -6.41
C GLY A 99 53.83 2.57 -7.16
N LYS A 100 54.04 1.44 -6.46
CA LYS A 100 53.91 0.08 -7.03
C LYS A 100 52.54 -0.52 -6.82
N VAL A 101 51.88 -0.09 -5.75
CA VAL A 101 50.47 -0.34 -5.45
C VAL A 101 49.82 1.00 -5.15
N CYS A 102 48.95 1.46 -6.05
CA CYS A 102 48.23 2.72 -5.92
C CYS A 102 46.73 2.45 -5.82
N THR A 103 46.13 2.78 -4.68
CA THR A 103 44.70 2.59 -4.40
C THR A 103 43.96 3.91 -4.47
N LEU A 104 42.70 3.88 -4.93
CA LEU A 104 41.89 5.08 -5.10
C LEU A 104 41.55 5.71 -3.73
N ILE A 105 41.67 7.03 -3.61
CA ILE A 105 41.32 7.75 -2.38
C ILE A 105 39.81 7.73 -2.18
N ASN A 106 39.34 7.00 -1.18
CA ASN A 106 37.93 7.00 -0.80
C ASN A 106 37.57 8.28 -0.02
N VAL A 107 36.90 9.22 -0.70
CA VAL A 107 36.47 10.51 -0.14
C VAL A 107 35.48 10.39 1.03
N CYS A 108 34.78 9.27 1.18
CA CYS A 108 33.85 9.03 2.27
C CYS A 108 34.55 8.78 3.62
N LEU A 109 35.81 8.34 3.60
CA LEU A 109 36.59 8.11 4.82
C LEU A 109 36.99 9.43 5.51
N THR A 110 36.95 10.55 4.80
CA THR A 110 37.24 11.89 5.32
C THR A 110 35.97 12.72 5.45
N LYS A 111 35.60 13.12 6.67
CA LYS A 111 34.39 13.93 6.98
C LYS A 111 33.10 13.40 6.30
N ASN A 112 32.92 12.07 6.26
CA ASN A 112 31.80 11.39 5.58
C ASN A 112 31.59 11.86 4.12
N GLY A 113 32.68 12.23 3.44
CA GLY A 113 32.60 12.84 2.12
C GLY A 113 31.63 14.03 2.10
N GLY A 114 31.64 14.91 3.09
CA GLY A 114 30.76 16.09 3.14
C GLY A 114 29.26 15.81 3.08
N CYS A 115 28.82 14.55 3.18
CA CYS A 115 27.42 14.19 3.34
C CYS A 115 26.94 14.59 4.74
N SER A 116 25.62 14.66 4.93
CA SER A 116 25.04 14.83 6.26
C SER A 116 25.57 13.76 7.22
N GLU A 117 25.69 14.07 8.52
CA GLU A 117 25.97 13.07 9.55
C GLU A 117 24.86 11.99 9.62
N PHE A 118 23.66 12.33 9.16
CA PHE A 118 22.51 11.43 9.02
C PHE A 118 22.38 10.84 7.61
N ALA A 119 23.43 10.91 6.79
CA ALA A 119 23.49 10.28 5.48
C ALA A 119 24.59 9.21 5.40
N ILE A 120 24.37 8.26 4.51
CA ILE A 120 25.34 7.25 4.09
C ILE A 120 26.05 7.81 2.87
N CYS A 121 27.37 7.93 2.95
CA CYS A 121 28.23 8.28 1.83
C CYS A 121 28.62 7.00 1.09
N ASN A 122 28.22 6.89 -0.17
CA ASN A 122 28.70 5.85 -1.07
C ASN A 122 29.64 6.49 -2.09
N HIS A 123 30.87 6.01 -2.15
CA HIS A 123 31.86 6.45 -3.11
C HIS A 123 31.57 5.81 -4.47
N THR A 124 31.37 6.62 -5.52
CA THR A 124 30.84 6.15 -6.82
C THR A 124 31.81 6.37 -7.99
N GLY A 125 32.99 6.98 -7.77
CA GLY A 125 33.97 7.24 -8.83
C GLY A 125 35.25 7.90 -8.31
N GLN A 126 36.14 8.37 -9.20
CA GLN A 126 37.49 8.84 -8.82
C GLN A 126 37.50 9.98 -7.77
N VAL A 127 36.54 10.90 -7.83
CA VAL A 127 36.34 11.99 -6.84
C VAL A 127 34.85 12.16 -6.47
N GLU A 128 33.98 11.28 -6.98
CA GLU A 128 32.52 11.41 -6.86
C GLU A 128 31.96 10.53 -5.74
N ARG A 129 30.89 11.03 -5.13
CA ARG A 129 30.17 10.38 -4.03
C ARG A 129 28.69 10.69 -4.10
N THR A 130 27.88 9.72 -3.75
CA THR A 130 26.44 9.88 -3.55
C THR A 130 26.14 9.87 -2.06
N CYS A 131 25.35 10.84 -1.60
CA CYS A 131 24.85 10.90 -0.24
C CYS A 131 23.39 10.45 -0.22
N THR A 132 23.03 9.51 0.63
CA THR A 132 21.64 9.06 0.82
C THR A 132 21.27 9.12 2.29
N CYS A 133 20.15 9.75 2.64
CA CYS A 133 19.73 9.82 4.04
C CYS A 133 19.53 8.42 4.66
N LYS A 134 19.91 8.27 5.93
CA LYS A 134 19.70 7.04 6.72
C LYS A 134 18.20 6.76 6.87
N PRO A 135 17.80 5.51 7.20
CA PRO A 135 16.41 5.19 7.52
C PRO A 135 15.83 6.16 8.57
N ASN A 136 14.58 6.59 8.38
CA ASN A 136 13.88 7.60 9.20
C ASN A 136 14.39 9.04 9.07
N TYR A 137 15.17 9.35 8.03
CA TYR A 137 15.51 10.72 7.63
C TYR A 137 15.12 10.96 6.17
N ILE A 138 14.77 12.21 5.84
CA ILE A 138 14.45 12.63 4.47
C ILE A 138 15.32 13.82 4.05
N GLY A 139 15.53 13.97 2.74
CA GLY A 139 16.26 15.09 2.16
C GLY A 139 17.13 14.66 0.97
N ASP A 140 18.08 15.50 0.59
CA ASP A 140 18.94 15.33 -0.59
C ASP A 140 20.25 14.56 -0.30
N GLY A 141 20.40 14.03 0.91
CA GLY A 141 21.62 13.34 1.37
C GLY A 141 22.70 14.27 1.92
N PHE A 142 22.72 15.55 1.53
CA PHE A 142 23.59 16.56 2.12
C PHE A 142 22.93 17.24 3.32
N THR A 143 21.63 17.44 3.23
CA THR A 143 20.73 17.87 4.30
C THR A 143 19.73 16.76 4.56
N CYS A 144 19.87 16.07 5.70
CA CYS A 144 18.94 15.02 6.12
C CYS A 144 18.23 15.44 7.40
N ARG A 145 16.89 15.45 7.36
CA ARG A 145 16.02 15.88 8.46
C ARG A 145 15.24 14.70 9.03
N GLY A 146 15.13 14.67 10.35
CA GLY A 146 14.40 13.65 11.08
C GLY A 146 12.92 13.99 11.23
N SER A 147 12.31 13.52 12.32
CA SER A 147 10.95 13.92 12.68
C SER A 147 10.89 15.36 13.15
N ILE A 148 9.71 15.99 13.14
CA ILE A 148 9.52 17.36 13.63
C ILE A 148 10.05 17.50 15.07
N TYR A 149 9.81 16.50 15.91
CA TYR A 149 10.30 16.47 17.29
C TYR A 149 11.84 16.53 17.38
N GLN A 150 12.56 15.97 16.40
CA GLN A 150 14.03 16.04 16.31
C GLN A 150 14.53 17.34 15.68
N GLU A 151 13.76 17.97 14.81
CA GLU A 151 14.17 19.17 14.06
C GLU A 151 13.92 20.48 14.80
N LEU A 152 12.81 20.59 15.55
CA LEU A 152 12.48 21.81 16.31
C LEU A 152 13.59 22.29 17.29
N PRO A 153 14.24 21.44 18.09
CA PRO A 153 15.30 21.88 19.02
C PRO A 153 16.60 22.29 18.31
N LYS A 154 16.85 21.81 17.09
CA LYS A 154 18.08 22.12 16.33
C LYS A 154 18.08 23.56 15.81
N ASN A 155 16.91 24.15 15.62
CA ASN A 155 16.78 25.51 15.10
C ASN A 155 16.54 26.49 16.25
N PRO A 156 17.43 27.46 16.51
CA PRO A 156 17.29 28.41 17.62
C PRO A 156 16.04 29.29 17.50
N LYS A 157 15.48 29.43 16.29
CA LYS A 157 14.21 30.15 16.06
C LYS A 157 12.99 29.39 16.56
N THR A 158 13.05 28.07 16.72
CA THR A 158 11.91 27.23 17.12
C THR A 158 12.17 26.43 18.40
N SER A 159 13.39 26.48 18.95
CA SER A 159 13.78 25.72 20.12
C SER A 159 12.92 26.02 21.35
N GLN A 160 12.45 27.26 21.53
CA GLN A 160 11.56 27.60 22.64
C GLN A 160 10.21 26.89 22.53
N TYR A 161 9.62 26.79 21.34
CA TYR A 161 8.38 26.03 21.13
C TYR A 161 8.58 24.56 21.51
N PHE A 162 9.74 23.97 21.18
CA PHE A 162 10.08 22.62 21.61
C PHE A 162 10.22 22.48 23.13
N PHE A 163 10.90 23.41 23.79
CA PHE A 163 11.03 23.40 25.25
C PHE A 163 9.66 23.44 25.93
N GLN A 164 8.74 24.26 25.43
CA GLN A 164 7.37 24.35 25.93
C GLN A 164 6.60 23.03 25.72
N LEU A 165 6.76 22.35 24.58
CA LEU A 165 6.21 21.01 24.39
C LEU A 165 6.74 20.01 25.44
N GLN A 166 8.04 20.06 25.75
CA GLN A 166 8.65 19.18 26.74
C GLN A 166 8.20 19.49 28.18
N GLU A 167 8.24 20.76 28.56
CA GLU A 167 7.86 21.26 29.89
C GLU A 167 6.42 20.89 30.24
N HIS A 168 5.52 20.96 29.27
CA HIS A 168 4.10 20.65 29.44
C HIS A 168 3.71 19.22 29.04
N PHE A 169 4.69 18.33 28.85
CA PHE A 169 4.50 16.91 28.52
C PHE A 169 3.63 16.66 27.27
N VAL A 170 3.66 17.57 26.29
CA VAL A 170 2.96 17.44 25.01
C VAL A 170 3.82 16.61 24.06
N LYS A 171 3.41 15.35 23.84
CA LYS A 171 4.17 14.35 23.06
C LYS A 171 3.55 14.03 21.70
N ASP A 172 2.54 14.79 21.28
CA ASP A 172 1.73 14.47 20.10
C ASP A 172 2.58 14.37 18.80
N LEU A 173 3.65 15.16 18.69
CA LEU A 173 4.55 15.20 17.52
C LEU A 173 5.55 14.03 17.44
N VAL A 174 5.57 13.13 18.44
CA VAL A 174 6.41 11.91 18.42
C VAL A 174 5.82 10.86 17.48
N GLY A 175 4.51 10.88 17.27
CA GLY A 175 3.80 9.94 16.41
C GLY A 175 4.21 10.02 14.92
N PRO A 176 3.71 9.07 14.11
CA PRO A 176 4.07 8.98 12.69
C PRO A 176 3.53 10.15 11.83
N GLY A 177 2.61 10.95 12.36
CA GLY A 177 1.95 12.02 11.61
C GLY A 177 0.98 11.48 10.55
N PRO A 178 0.70 12.24 9.49
CA PRO A 178 1.34 13.50 9.12
C PRO A 178 0.89 14.73 9.93
N PHE A 179 1.79 15.69 10.10
CA PHE A 179 1.54 16.97 10.78
C PHE A 179 1.87 18.19 9.91
N THR A 180 1.18 19.30 10.18
CA THR A 180 1.60 20.65 9.81
C THR A 180 1.71 21.48 11.07
N VAL A 181 2.90 22.00 11.38
CA VAL A 181 3.17 22.73 12.62
C VAL A 181 3.51 24.18 12.30
N PHE A 182 2.74 25.10 12.86
CA PHE A 182 3.02 26.53 12.84
C PHE A 182 3.90 26.89 14.04
N ALA A 183 5.20 26.67 13.95
CA ALA A 183 6.12 26.90 15.06
C ALA A 183 6.38 28.41 15.27
N PRO A 184 6.00 29.01 16.41
CA PRO A 184 6.31 30.40 16.70
C PRO A 184 7.81 30.63 16.91
N LEU A 185 8.26 31.84 16.59
CA LEU A 185 9.60 32.31 16.92
C LEU A 185 9.87 32.17 18.42
N SER A 186 11.11 31.83 18.79
CA SER A 186 11.51 31.79 20.20
C SER A 186 11.26 33.11 20.93
N ALA A 187 11.50 34.25 20.26
CA ALA A 187 11.21 35.58 20.80
C ALA A 187 9.71 35.87 21.00
N ALA A 188 8.81 35.19 20.28
CA ALA A 188 7.37 35.41 20.40
C ALA A 188 6.82 34.95 21.77
N PHE A 189 7.53 34.07 22.47
CA PHE A 189 7.18 33.66 23.84
C PHE A 189 7.51 34.74 24.87
N ASP A 190 8.57 35.52 24.64
CA ASP A 190 8.96 36.63 25.53
C ASP A 190 8.01 37.83 25.34
N GLU A 191 7.46 38.01 24.14
CA GLU A 191 6.54 39.09 23.78
C GLU A 191 5.09 38.85 24.24
N GLU A 192 4.68 37.59 24.42
CA GLU A 192 3.30 37.23 24.79
C GLU A 192 3.11 37.19 26.31
N ALA A 193 2.51 38.25 26.85
CA ALA A 193 2.29 38.40 28.30
C ALA A 193 1.42 37.28 28.92
N ARG A 194 0.54 36.64 28.15
CA ARG A 194 -0.38 35.60 28.63
C ARG A 194 0.28 34.25 28.90
N VAL A 195 1.52 34.02 28.46
CA VAL A 195 2.27 32.77 28.69
C VAL A 195 2.28 32.39 30.17
N LYS A 196 2.58 33.35 31.05
CA LYS A 196 2.61 33.14 32.51
C LYS A 196 1.27 32.70 33.09
N ASP A 197 0.17 33.25 32.57
CA ASP A 197 -1.17 32.88 33.00
C ASP A 197 -1.53 31.49 32.48
N TRP A 198 -1.20 31.18 31.22
CA TRP A 198 -1.43 29.85 30.66
C TRP A 198 -0.68 28.76 31.41
N ASP A 199 0.55 29.00 31.86
CA ASP A 199 1.31 28.06 32.67
C ASP A 199 0.67 27.87 34.04
N LYS A 200 0.36 28.99 34.71
CA LYS A 200 -0.28 28.99 36.03
C LYS A 200 -1.60 28.22 36.05
N TYR A 201 -2.40 28.34 34.99
CA TYR A 201 -3.70 27.68 34.88
C TYR A 201 -3.66 26.34 34.13
N GLY A 202 -2.48 25.87 33.69
CA GLY A 202 -2.33 24.61 32.96
C GLY A 202 -2.95 24.59 31.56
N LEU A 203 -3.06 25.74 30.91
CA LEU A 203 -3.65 25.95 29.59
C LEU A 203 -2.64 25.79 28.45
N MET A 204 -1.34 25.85 28.74
CA MET A 204 -0.29 25.77 27.71
C MET A 204 -0.38 24.55 26.79
N PRO A 205 -0.73 23.31 27.24
CA PRO A 205 -0.95 22.20 26.34
C PRO A 205 -1.97 22.46 25.22
N GLN A 206 -3.04 23.20 25.50
CA GLN A 206 -4.07 23.55 24.50
C GLN A 206 -3.53 24.58 23.52
N VAL A 207 -2.79 25.58 24.01
CA VAL A 207 -2.14 26.60 23.18
C VAL A 207 -1.14 25.95 22.22
N LEU A 208 -0.29 25.06 22.72
CA LEU A 208 0.71 24.36 21.90
C LEU A 208 0.07 23.50 20.81
N ARG A 209 -1.02 22.78 21.13
CA ARG A 209 -1.80 21.99 20.17
C ARG A 209 -2.54 22.83 19.14
N TYR A 210 -2.90 24.07 19.48
CA TYR A 210 -3.53 25.00 18.54
C TYR A 210 -2.58 25.41 17.39
N HIS A 211 -1.28 25.20 17.54
CA HIS A 211 -0.29 25.41 16.48
C HIS A 211 -0.08 24.19 15.57
N VAL A 212 -0.77 23.07 15.83
CA VAL A 212 -0.59 21.82 15.10
C VAL A 212 -1.86 21.51 14.34
N VAL A 213 -1.74 21.15 13.06
CA VAL A 213 -2.80 20.52 12.27
C VAL A 213 -2.37 19.08 12.01
N ALA A 214 -3.19 18.11 12.43
CA ALA A 214 -2.92 16.69 12.22
C ALA A 214 -3.57 16.18 10.92
N CYS A 215 -3.16 14.98 10.50
CA CYS A 215 -3.63 14.27 9.31
C CYS A 215 -3.24 14.89 7.95
N HIS A 216 -2.59 16.05 7.92
CA HIS A 216 -2.25 16.72 6.65
C HIS A 216 -0.85 17.34 6.69
N GLN A 217 -0.14 17.20 5.57
CA GLN A 217 1.07 17.96 5.27
C GLN A 217 0.70 19.08 4.30
N LEU A 218 0.64 20.31 4.80
CA LEU A 218 0.24 21.47 4.02
C LEU A 218 1.49 22.29 3.71
N LEU A 219 1.95 22.27 2.46
CA LEU A 219 3.00 23.18 1.99
C LEU A 219 2.44 24.61 1.89
N LEU A 220 3.32 25.61 1.78
CA LEU A 220 2.91 27.01 1.65
C LEU A 220 1.92 27.23 0.49
N GLU A 221 2.13 26.55 -0.64
CA GLU A 221 1.21 26.62 -1.78
C GLU A 221 -0.16 26.01 -1.48
N ASN A 222 -0.23 24.96 -0.67
CA ASN A 222 -1.52 24.41 -0.23
C ASN A 222 -2.25 25.38 0.70
N LEU A 223 -1.52 26.05 1.59
CA LEU A 223 -2.08 27.04 2.51
C LEU A 223 -2.71 28.23 1.76
N LYS A 224 -2.19 28.61 0.58
CA LYS A 224 -2.78 29.68 -0.24
C LYS A 224 -4.15 29.31 -0.84
N LEU A 225 -4.46 28.01 -0.94
CA LEU A 225 -5.68 27.51 -1.59
C LEU A 225 -6.82 27.25 -0.60
N ILE A 226 -6.53 27.18 0.69
CA ILE A 226 -7.51 26.87 1.74
C ILE A 226 -7.79 28.10 2.60
N SER A 227 -9.02 28.22 3.11
CA SER A 227 -9.43 29.33 3.96
C SER A 227 -9.32 29.02 5.45
N ASN A 228 -9.34 27.74 5.83
CA ASN A 228 -9.23 27.30 7.21
C ASN A 228 -8.68 25.87 7.31
N ALA A 229 -8.23 25.51 8.51
CA ALA A 229 -7.90 24.15 8.90
C ALA A 229 -8.18 23.97 10.39
N THR A 230 -8.70 22.82 10.81
CA THR A 230 -8.95 22.51 12.22
C THR A 230 -7.64 22.10 12.91
N SER A 231 -7.30 22.80 14.00
CA SER A 231 -6.13 22.49 14.80
C SER A 231 -6.28 21.18 15.58
N LEU A 232 -5.19 20.65 16.12
CA LEU A 232 -5.19 19.48 16.97
C LEU A 232 -5.98 19.73 18.27
N GLN A 233 -5.96 20.97 18.77
CA GLN A 233 -6.78 21.40 19.91
C GLN A 233 -8.28 21.39 19.60
N GLY A 234 -8.67 21.50 18.32
CA GLY A 234 -10.05 21.37 17.84
C GLY A 234 -10.67 22.64 17.31
N GLU A 235 -10.15 23.82 17.64
CA GLU A 235 -10.61 25.08 17.03
C GLU A 235 -10.01 25.29 15.63
N PRO A 236 -10.77 25.94 14.71
CA PRO A 236 -10.27 26.26 13.39
C PRO A 236 -9.22 27.38 13.43
N ILE A 237 -8.23 27.24 12.56
CA ILE A 237 -7.23 28.24 12.23
C ILE A 237 -7.65 28.85 10.89
N VAL A 238 -7.78 30.18 10.85
CA VAL A 238 -8.12 30.91 9.62
C VAL A 238 -6.84 31.21 8.85
N ILE A 239 -6.86 30.95 7.54
CA ILE A 239 -5.72 31.18 6.65
C ILE A 239 -6.11 32.24 5.64
N SER A 240 -5.30 33.28 5.53
CA SER A 240 -5.52 34.39 4.58
C SER A 240 -4.24 34.78 3.87
N VAL A 241 -4.39 35.33 2.67
CA VAL A 241 -3.26 35.76 1.82
C VAL A 241 -3.37 37.26 1.57
N SER A 242 -2.31 38.00 1.88
CA SER A 242 -2.20 39.43 1.59
C SER A 242 -0.81 39.74 1.08
N GLN A 243 -0.72 40.45 -0.05
CA GLN A 243 0.55 40.82 -0.70
C GLN A 243 1.50 39.61 -0.86
N SER A 244 0.96 38.48 -1.32
CA SER A 244 1.67 37.19 -1.49
C SER A 244 2.24 36.58 -0.21
N THR A 245 1.89 37.10 0.96
CA THR A 245 2.24 36.58 2.28
C THR A 245 1.04 35.85 2.88
N VAL A 246 1.29 34.67 3.46
CA VAL A 246 0.27 33.89 4.17
C VAL A 246 0.22 34.32 5.64
N TYR A 247 -0.98 34.61 6.12
CA TYR A 247 -1.30 34.98 7.49
C TYR A 247 -2.16 33.92 8.15
N ILE A 248 -1.82 33.62 9.40
CA ILE A 248 -2.55 32.71 10.27
C ILE A 248 -3.36 33.54 11.27
N ASN A 249 -4.66 33.25 11.36
CA ASN A 249 -5.66 33.98 12.14
C ASN A 249 -5.66 35.50 11.86
N ASN A 250 -5.33 35.90 10.63
CA ASN A 250 -5.18 37.31 10.21
C ASN A 250 -4.19 38.13 11.07
N LYS A 251 -3.29 37.47 11.81
CA LYS A 251 -2.41 38.13 12.80
C LYS A 251 -0.95 37.69 12.71
N ALA A 252 -0.71 36.38 12.66
CA ALA A 252 0.64 35.82 12.63
C ALA A 252 1.08 35.61 11.18
N LYS A 253 2.27 36.08 10.82
CA LYS A 253 2.84 35.95 9.49
C LYS A 253 3.75 34.73 9.42
N ILE A 254 3.65 33.95 8.35
CA ILE A 254 4.66 32.93 8.04
C ILE A 254 5.93 33.61 7.56
N ILE A 255 7.03 33.43 8.30
CA ILE A 255 8.35 34.02 8.01
C ILE A 255 9.30 33.06 7.32
N SER A 256 9.14 31.75 7.55
CA SER A 256 9.88 30.67 6.92
C SER A 256 8.94 29.49 6.80
N SER A 257 8.92 28.83 5.65
CA SER A 257 7.95 27.79 5.33
C SER A 257 8.62 26.56 4.76
N ASP A 258 7.84 25.48 4.64
CA ASP A 258 8.22 24.25 3.94
C ASP A 258 9.47 23.58 4.51
N ILE A 259 9.62 23.61 5.85
CA ILE A 259 10.64 22.80 6.53
C ILE A 259 10.10 21.37 6.64
N ILE A 260 10.38 20.58 5.60
CA ILE A 260 9.90 19.21 5.47
C ILE A 260 10.66 18.29 6.44
N SER A 261 9.93 17.50 7.20
CA SER A 261 10.39 16.50 8.17
C SER A 261 9.74 15.14 7.88
N THR A 262 10.25 14.06 8.47
CA THR A 262 9.76 12.69 8.14
C THR A 262 8.29 12.45 8.46
N ASN A 263 7.74 13.13 9.46
CA ASN A 263 6.36 13.01 9.89
C ASN A 263 5.52 14.29 9.65
N GLY A 264 6.01 15.25 8.86
CA GLY A 264 5.22 16.46 8.56
C GLY A 264 6.02 17.67 8.08
N ILE A 265 5.40 18.85 8.16
CA ILE A 265 5.96 20.13 7.71
C ILE A 265 5.94 21.13 8.86
N VAL A 266 7.00 21.93 8.98
CA VAL A 266 7.06 23.08 9.91
C VAL A 266 7.06 24.39 9.13
N HIS A 267 6.17 25.30 9.52
CA HIS A 267 6.14 26.70 9.12
C HIS A 267 6.47 27.56 10.33
N ILE A 268 7.50 28.40 10.23
CA ILE A 268 7.86 29.32 11.31
C ILE A 268 7.00 30.59 11.19
N ILE A 269 6.36 30.98 12.28
CA ILE A 269 5.52 32.18 12.38
C ILE A 269 6.11 33.20 13.36
N ASP A 270 5.79 34.47 13.15
CA ASP A 270 6.32 35.58 13.96
C ASP A 270 5.63 35.75 15.33
N LYS A 271 4.43 35.20 15.53
CA LYS A 271 3.61 35.40 16.73
C LYS A 271 3.04 34.10 17.26
N LEU A 272 2.77 34.06 18.56
CA LEU A 272 2.05 32.97 19.19
C LEU A 272 0.56 32.97 18.79
N LEU A 273 0.04 31.80 18.43
CA LEU A 273 -1.38 31.57 18.21
C LEU A 273 -2.06 31.25 19.55
N SER A 274 -3.31 31.70 19.71
CA SER A 274 -4.11 31.45 20.90
C SER A 274 -5.51 31.04 20.47
N PRO A 275 -6.03 29.89 20.93
CA PRO A 275 -7.42 29.52 20.74
C PRO A 275 -8.34 30.43 21.57
N LYS A 276 -9.63 30.49 21.21
CA LYS A 276 -10.61 31.37 21.89
C LYS A 276 -11.22 30.71 23.13
N ASN A 277 -11.45 29.41 23.09
CA ASN A 277 -12.17 28.64 24.10
C ASN A 277 -11.21 27.71 24.86
N LEU A 278 -10.36 28.31 25.71
CA LEU A 278 -9.46 27.58 26.58
C LEU A 278 -10.20 27.00 27.79
N LEU A 279 -9.99 25.71 28.07
CA LEU A 279 -10.63 24.99 29.17
C LEU A 279 -9.66 24.75 30.32
N ILE A 280 -9.96 25.28 31.51
CA ILE A 280 -9.17 25.00 32.70
C ILE A 280 -9.47 23.58 33.17
N THR A 281 -8.42 22.76 33.35
CA THR A 281 -8.52 21.41 33.93
C THR A 281 -8.01 21.46 35.37
N PRO A 282 -8.88 21.51 36.39
CA PRO A 282 -8.44 21.59 37.79
C PRO A 282 -7.68 20.34 38.19
N LYS A 283 -6.50 20.52 38.79
CA LYS A 283 -5.64 19.45 39.28
C LYS A 283 -5.30 19.65 40.75
N ASP A 284 -5.10 18.55 41.46
CA ASP A 284 -4.53 18.58 42.82
C ASP A 284 -3.01 18.78 42.79
N ASN A 285 -2.40 18.88 43.97
CA ASN A 285 -0.94 19.05 44.13
C ASN A 285 -0.13 17.86 43.59
N SER A 286 -0.77 16.71 43.35
CA SER A 286 -0.15 15.53 42.73
C SER A 286 -0.36 15.46 41.22
N GLY A 287 -1.02 16.46 40.63
CA GLY A 287 -1.32 16.55 39.20
C GLY A 287 -2.53 15.73 38.75
N ARG A 288 -3.31 15.16 39.68
CA ARG A 288 -4.53 14.40 39.37
C ARG A 288 -5.67 15.35 39.05
N ILE A 289 -6.46 15.02 38.03
CA ILE A 289 -7.62 15.81 37.63
C ILE A 289 -8.71 15.66 38.69
N LEU A 290 -9.30 16.78 39.11
CA LEU A 290 -10.31 16.83 40.17
C LEU A 290 -11.75 16.70 39.66
N GLN A 291 -11.99 17.00 38.38
CA GLN A 291 -13.33 16.93 37.81
C GLN A 291 -13.68 15.50 37.43
N ASN A 292 -14.87 15.08 37.85
CA ASN A 292 -15.48 13.83 37.44
C ASN A 292 -16.22 13.99 36.09
N LEU A 293 -16.60 12.86 35.51
CA LEU A 293 -17.28 12.77 34.21
C LEU A 293 -18.54 13.65 34.12
N THR A 294 -19.43 13.58 35.10
CA THR A 294 -20.78 14.18 35.03
C THR A 294 -20.74 15.70 35.21
N THR A 295 -19.90 16.20 36.11
CA THR A 295 -19.65 17.63 36.27
C THR A 295 -19.02 18.23 35.00
N LEU A 296 -18.05 17.54 34.40
CA LEU A 296 -17.41 18.02 33.17
C LEU A 296 -18.40 18.07 32.01
N ALA A 297 -19.22 17.04 31.82
CA ALA A 297 -20.25 17.01 30.78
C ALA A 297 -21.27 18.15 30.93
N THR A 298 -21.75 18.36 32.15
CA THR A 298 -22.75 19.41 32.45
C THR A 298 -22.21 20.81 32.19
N ASN A 299 -20.97 21.10 32.64
CA ASN A 299 -20.33 22.40 32.47
C ASN A 299 -20.01 22.74 31.01
N ASN A 300 -19.98 21.75 30.11
CA ASN A 300 -19.67 21.92 28.69
C ASN A 300 -20.89 21.70 27.78
N GLY A 301 -22.11 21.61 28.33
CA GLY A 301 -23.35 21.55 27.52
C GLY A 301 -23.73 20.16 26.99
N TYR A 302 -23.28 19.08 27.64
CA TYR A 302 -23.63 17.69 27.32
C TYR A 302 -24.56 17.09 28.39
N ILE A 303 -25.56 17.88 28.80
CA ILE A 303 -26.41 17.58 29.95
C ILE A 303 -27.27 16.36 29.67
N LYS A 304 -27.91 16.29 28.48
CA LYS A 304 -28.79 15.18 28.13
C LYS A 304 -28.04 13.86 28.09
N PHE A 305 -26.88 13.83 27.46
CA PHE A 305 -26.07 12.61 27.38
C PHE A 305 -25.59 12.14 28.76
N SER A 306 -25.16 13.06 29.62
CA SER A 306 -24.80 12.74 31.01
C SER A 306 -25.96 12.09 31.76
N ASN A 307 -27.18 12.62 31.61
CA ASN A 307 -28.37 12.05 32.25
C ASN A 307 -28.69 10.65 31.69
N LEU A 308 -28.60 10.45 30.38
CA LEU A 308 -28.83 9.13 29.76
C LEU A 308 -27.86 8.06 30.29
N ILE A 309 -26.58 8.40 30.51
CA ILE A 309 -25.59 7.49 31.12
C ILE A 309 -25.96 7.16 32.57
N GLN A 310 -26.48 8.12 33.33
CA GLN A 310 -26.92 7.91 34.72
C GLN A 310 -28.17 7.03 34.77
N ASP A 311 -29.20 7.39 34.01
CA ASP A 311 -30.53 6.74 34.02
C ASP A 311 -30.49 5.29 33.49
N SER A 312 -29.56 4.99 32.58
CA SER A 312 -29.32 3.62 32.08
C SER A 312 -28.49 2.74 33.02
N GLY A 313 -28.00 3.30 34.14
CA GLY A 313 -27.09 2.64 35.07
C GLY A 313 -25.72 2.32 34.47
N LEU A 314 -25.33 2.98 33.37
CA LEU A 314 -24.05 2.74 32.69
C LEU A 314 -22.89 3.46 33.39
N LEU A 315 -23.17 4.51 34.18
CA LEU A 315 -22.15 5.26 34.90
C LEU A 315 -21.27 4.35 35.77
N SER A 316 -21.88 3.42 36.52
CA SER A 316 -21.14 2.49 37.40
C SER A 316 -20.15 1.61 36.64
N VAL A 317 -20.51 1.18 35.42
CA VAL A 317 -19.64 0.39 34.54
C VAL A 317 -18.49 1.24 34.00
N ILE A 318 -18.78 2.47 33.54
CA ILE A 318 -17.75 3.37 32.99
C ILE A 318 -16.74 3.79 34.07
N THR A 319 -17.21 3.98 35.30
CA THR A 319 -16.36 4.40 36.43
C THR A 319 -15.63 3.25 37.12
N ASP A 320 -15.92 1.99 36.77
CA ASP A 320 -15.24 0.85 37.37
C ASP A 320 -13.74 0.87 37.01
N PRO A 321 -12.82 0.79 37.99
CA PRO A 321 -11.38 0.74 37.76
C PRO A 321 -10.92 -0.28 36.71
N ILE A 322 -11.71 -1.34 36.49
CA ILE A 322 -11.40 -2.38 35.52
C ILE A 322 -11.59 -1.94 34.06
N HIS A 323 -12.41 -0.91 33.82
CA HIS A 323 -12.71 -0.35 32.51
C HIS A 323 -11.94 0.95 32.23
N THR A 324 -11.28 1.52 33.25
CA THR A 324 -10.54 2.79 33.15
C THR A 324 -9.07 2.57 32.77
N PRO A 325 -8.43 3.49 32.04
CA PRO A 325 -9.02 4.74 31.55
C PRO A 325 -10.00 4.52 30.39
N VAL A 326 -10.89 5.48 30.18
CA VAL A 326 -11.94 5.44 29.13
C VAL A 326 -11.80 6.62 28.16
N THR A 327 -12.27 6.42 26.93
CA THR A 327 -12.46 7.48 25.94
C THR A 327 -13.94 7.53 25.55
N LEU A 328 -14.59 8.68 25.74
CA LEU A 328 -16.03 8.83 25.46
C LEU A 328 -16.29 9.80 24.31
N PHE A 329 -17.36 9.54 23.57
CA PHE A 329 -17.89 10.45 22.56
C PHE A 329 -19.27 10.94 23.02
N TRP A 330 -19.43 12.25 23.19
CA TRP A 330 -20.63 12.88 23.76
C TRP A 330 -21.40 13.61 22.67
N PRO A 331 -22.56 13.07 22.24
CA PRO A 331 -23.52 13.80 21.43
C PRO A 331 -23.88 15.12 22.10
N THR A 332 -23.78 16.21 21.35
CA THR A 332 -24.28 17.51 21.80
C THR A 332 -25.79 17.43 22.05
N ASP A 333 -26.30 18.24 22.98
CA ASP A 333 -27.74 18.29 23.26
C ASP A 333 -28.57 18.69 22.02
N GLN A 334 -27.95 19.45 21.10
CA GLN A 334 -28.50 19.78 19.78
C GLN A 334 -28.57 18.56 18.86
N ALA A 335 -27.53 17.75 18.79
CA ALA A 335 -27.52 16.51 18.00
C ALA A 335 -28.62 15.55 18.44
N LEU A 336 -28.80 15.38 19.75
CA LEU A 336 -29.87 14.54 20.31
C LEU A 336 -31.27 15.11 20.01
N HIS A 337 -31.43 16.43 20.01
CA HIS A 337 -32.70 17.07 19.70
C HIS A 337 -33.03 17.04 18.20
N ALA A 338 -32.02 17.00 17.33
CA ALA A 338 -32.17 16.98 15.89
C ALA A 338 -32.52 15.58 15.32
N LEU A 339 -32.59 14.55 16.17
CA LEU A 339 -33.01 13.21 15.75
C LEU A 339 -34.46 13.23 15.22
N PRO A 340 -34.81 12.43 14.20
CA PRO A 340 -36.19 12.27 13.75
C PRO A 340 -37.14 11.91 14.90
N ALA A 341 -38.38 12.41 14.87
CA ALA A 341 -39.36 12.19 15.94
C ALA A 341 -39.59 10.70 16.23
N GLU A 342 -39.78 9.88 15.19
CA GLU A 342 -39.92 8.42 15.31
C GLU A 342 -38.73 7.78 16.02
N GLN A 343 -37.51 8.29 15.77
CA GLN A 343 -36.30 7.78 16.40
C GLN A 343 -36.20 8.22 17.86
N GLN A 344 -36.61 9.44 18.19
CA GLN A 344 -36.70 9.89 19.59
C GLN A 344 -37.74 9.07 20.36
N ASP A 345 -38.92 8.88 19.78
CA ASP A 345 -40.00 8.08 20.35
C ASP A 345 -39.57 6.64 20.57
N PHE A 346 -38.79 6.05 19.65
CA PHE A 346 -38.21 4.72 19.82
C PHE A 346 -37.15 4.69 20.91
N LEU A 347 -36.11 5.54 20.83
CA LEU A 347 -34.93 5.46 21.70
C LEU A 347 -35.24 5.79 23.15
N PHE A 348 -36.12 6.76 23.38
CA PHE A 348 -36.45 7.23 24.72
C PHE A 348 -37.73 6.60 25.26
N ASN A 349 -38.31 5.63 24.55
CA ASN A 349 -39.38 4.80 25.09
C ASN A 349 -38.89 4.00 26.31
N GLN A 350 -39.74 3.89 27.31
CA GLN A 350 -39.48 3.10 28.50
C GLN A 350 -39.26 1.61 28.20
N ASP A 351 -39.90 1.07 27.16
CA ASP A 351 -39.75 -0.33 26.73
C ASP A 351 -38.41 -0.59 26.02
N ASN A 352 -37.76 0.45 25.49
CA ASN A 352 -36.54 0.35 24.70
C ASN A 352 -35.26 0.72 25.48
N LYS A 353 -35.33 0.79 26.81
CA LYS A 353 -34.19 1.15 27.68
C LYS A 353 -32.95 0.28 27.43
N ASP A 354 -33.13 -1.02 27.19
CA ASP A 354 -32.00 -1.92 26.90
C ASP A 354 -31.34 -1.61 25.56
N LYS A 355 -32.12 -1.21 24.54
CA LYS A 355 -31.59 -0.79 23.23
C LYS A 355 -30.82 0.53 23.36
N LEU A 356 -31.37 1.50 24.08
CA LEU A 356 -30.69 2.77 24.38
C LEU A 356 -29.35 2.53 25.10
N LYS A 357 -29.30 1.59 26.05
CA LYS A 357 -28.06 1.25 26.75
C LYS A 357 -26.97 0.74 25.80
N GLU A 358 -27.32 -0.04 24.77
CA GLU A 358 -26.35 -0.48 23.76
C GLU A 358 -25.82 0.69 22.91
N TYR A 359 -26.66 1.65 22.54
CA TYR A 359 -26.20 2.89 21.90
C TYR A 359 -25.19 3.62 22.77
N LEU A 360 -25.48 3.80 24.05
CA LEU A 360 -24.59 4.50 24.98
C LEU A 360 -23.25 3.76 25.15
N LYS A 361 -23.25 2.42 25.20
CA LYS A 361 -22.01 1.62 25.22
C LYS A 361 -21.17 1.80 23.95
N PHE A 362 -21.78 2.02 22.79
CA PHE A 362 -21.04 2.26 21.53
C PHE A 362 -20.26 3.58 21.55
N HIS A 363 -20.64 4.52 22.41
CA HIS A 363 -19.94 5.79 22.60
C HIS A 363 -18.74 5.70 23.54
N VAL A 364 -18.38 4.51 24.04
CA VAL A 364 -17.33 4.33 25.05
C VAL A 364 -16.27 3.38 24.52
N ILE A 365 -15.02 3.84 24.48
CA ILE A 365 -13.85 2.97 24.35
C ILE A 365 -13.31 2.70 25.76
N ARG A 366 -13.17 1.42 26.11
CA ARG A 366 -12.64 0.98 27.41
C ARG A 366 -11.13 0.79 27.37
N ASP A 367 -10.51 0.80 28.54
CA ASP A 367 -9.11 0.48 28.79
C ASP A 367 -8.07 1.35 28.07
N ALA A 368 -8.50 2.45 27.43
CA ALA A 368 -7.65 3.35 26.69
C ALA A 368 -8.10 4.81 26.84
N LYS A 369 -7.16 5.68 27.23
CA LYS A 369 -7.26 7.13 27.07
C LYS A 369 -6.59 7.49 25.75
N VAL A 370 -7.39 7.67 24.70
CA VAL A 370 -6.90 7.91 23.34
C VAL A 370 -6.96 9.40 23.06
N LEU A 371 -5.82 10.02 22.75
CA LEU A 371 -5.75 11.44 22.41
C LEU A 371 -6.16 11.68 20.95
N ALA A 372 -6.45 12.94 20.60
CA ALA A 372 -6.98 13.28 19.28
C ALA A 372 -6.04 12.90 18.15
N VAL A 373 -4.73 12.99 18.41
CA VAL A 373 -3.66 12.61 17.49
C VAL A 373 -3.60 11.11 17.24
N ASP A 374 -3.99 10.30 18.23
CA ASP A 374 -3.89 8.84 18.17
C ASP A 374 -5.16 8.19 17.63
N LEU A 375 -6.31 8.84 17.76
CA LEU A 375 -7.60 8.34 17.26
C LEU A 375 -7.55 7.82 15.80
N PRO A 376 -6.99 8.53 14.82
CA PRO A 376 -6.94 8.06 13.43
C PRO A 376 -5.81 7.03 13.16
N THR A 377 -4.95 6.73 14.13
CA THR A 377 -3.81 5.80 13.92
C THR A 377 -4.21 4.34 13.93
N SER A 378 -5.34 4.01 14.58
CA SER A 378 -5.93 2.67 14.55
C SER A 378 -6.93 2.55 13.42
N THR A 379 -6.97 1.39 12.76
CA THR A 379 -8.01 1.08 11.75
C THR A 379 -9.40 1.03 12.37
N ALA A 380 -9.49 0.60 13.62
CA ALA A 380 -10.72 0.47 14.39
C ALA A 380 -10.45 0.51 15.90
N TRP A 381 -11.41 1.03 16.66
CA TRP A 381 -11.41 1.01 18.12
C TRP A 381 -12.55 0.15 18.62
N LYS A 382 -12.25 -0.82 19.49
CA LYS A 382 -13.30 -1.65 20.09
C LYS A 382 -14.04 -0.85 21.16
N THR A 383 -15.36 -0.74 20.99
CA THR A 383 -16.24 -0.05 21.94
C THR A 383 -16.66 -0.97 23.07
N LEU A 384 -17.23 -0.41 24.14
CA LEU A 384 -17.80 -1.15 25.27
C LEU A 384 -18.99 -2.02 24.84
N GLN A 385 -19.66 -1.65 23.74
CA GLN A 385 -20.73 -2.45 23.13
C GLN A 385 -20.17 -3.69 22.41
N GLY A 386 -18.96 -3.59 21.86
CA GLY A 386 -18.25 -4.69 21.20
C GLY A 386 -17.97 -4.43 19.72
N SER A 387 -18.78 -3.61 19.06
CA SER A 387 -18.54 -3.16 17.69
C SER A 387 -17.32 -2.24 17.58
N GLU A 388 -16.79 -2.20 16.37
CA GLU A 388 -15.64 -1.39 15.97
C GLU A 388 -16.07 0.03 15.60
N LEU A 389 -15.39 1.03 16.17
CA LEU A 389 -15.54 2.44 15.86
C LEU A 389 -14.33 2.90 15.04
N SER A 390 -14.57 3.31 13.81
CA SER A 390 -13.52 3.87 12.94
C SER A 390 -13.46 5.39 13.07
N VAL A 391 -12.24 5.94 13.06
CA VAL A 391 -11.98 7.38 13.00
C VAL A 391 -11.23 7.70 11.71
N LYS A 392 -11.72 8.67 10.95
CA LYS A 392 -11.11 9.12 9.70
C LYS A 392 -10.84 10.62 9.76
N CYS A 393 -9.77 11.03 9.11
CA CYS A 393 -9.47 12.44 8.95
C CYS A 393 -10.37 13.06 7.86
N GLY A 394 -10.81 14.30 8.08
CA GLY A 394 -11.49 15.10 7.07
C GLY A 394 -10.55 15.53 5.94
N ALA A 395 -11.10 15.93 4.79
CA ALA A 395 -10.32 16.40 3.64
C ALA A 395 -11.03 17.57 2.96
N GLY A 396 -10.35 18.26 2.05
CA GLY A 396 -10.93 19.38 1.30
C GLY A 396 -11.25 20.58 2.21
N ARG A 397 -12.54 20.80 2.52
CA ARG A 397 -12.97 21.89 3.42
C ARG A 397 -12.89 21.52 4.90
N ASP A 398 -12.74 20.23 5.21
CA ASP A 398 -12.73 19.70 6.58
C ASP A 398 -11.31 19.26 6.99
N ILE A 399 -10.29 19.96 6.49
CA ILE A 399 -8.87 19.64 6.79
C ILE A 399 -8.63 19.73 8.30
N GLY A 400 -8.07 18.67 8.86
CA GLY A 400 -7.76 18.58 10.29
C GLY A 400 -8.95 18.17 11.16
N ASP A 401 -10.17 18.08 10.61
CA ASP A 401 -11.32 17.51 11.31
C ASP A 401 -11.19 16.00 11.46
N LEU A 402 -11.85 15.47 12.48
CA LEU A 402 -11.92 14.04 12.76
C LEU A 402 -13.38 13.60 12.69
N PHE A 403 -13.63 12.54 11.94
CA PHE A 403 -14.95 11.98 11.75
C PHE A 403 -15.02 10.54 12.22
N LEU A 404 -16.16 10.18 12.80
CA LEU A 404 -16.48 8.85 13.30
C LEU A 404 -17.41 8.13 12.31
N ASN A 405 -17.28 6.80 12.26
CA ASN A 405 -18.18 5.90 11.53
C ASN A 405 -18.48 6.30 10.08
N GLY A 406 -17.43 6.42 9.26
CA GLY A 406 -17.58 6.64 7.81
C GLY A 406 -17.92 8.06 7.37
N GLN A 407 -17.43 9.09 8.07
CA GLN A 407 -17.64 10.53 7.77
C GLN A 407 -19.03 11.09 8.09
N THR A 408 -19.84 10.38 8.86
CA THR A 408 -21.22 10.78 9.19
C THR A 408 -21.31 11.64 10.47
N CYS A 409 -20.27 11.62 11.29
CA CYS A 409 -20.27 12.24 12.60
C CYS A 409 -18.96 12.97 12.87
N ARG A 410 -19.00 14.27 13.15
CA ARG A 410 -17.81 15.09 13.34
C ARG A 410 -17.52 15.28 14.83
N ILE A 411 -16.25 15.22 15.20
CA ILE A 411 -15.78 15.65 16.51
C ILE A 411 -15.70 17.18 16.53
N VAL A 412 -16.60 17.81 17.28
CA VAL A 412 -16.74 19.27 17.39
C VAL A 412 -16.01 19.86 18.60
N GLN A 413 -15.70 19.05 19.60
CA GLN A 413 -14.93 19.47 20.78
C GLN A 413 -13.95 18.38 21.19
N ARG A 414 -12.69 18.76 21.45
CA ARG A 414 -11.61 17.83 21.75
C ARG A 414 -11.07 18.01 23.17
N GLU A 415 -10.49 16.93 23.68
CA GLU A 415 -9.68 16.91 24.90
C GLU A 415 -10.41 17.36 26.17
N LEU A 416 -11.65 16.90 26.36
CA LEU A 416 -12.37 17.06 27.64
C LEU A 416 -11.81 16.06 28.65
N LEU A 417 -10.79 16.48 29.41
CA LEU A 417 -10.09 15.63 30.37
C LEU A 417 -10.83 15.56 31.72
N PHE A 418 -11.02 14.33 32.22
CA PHE A 418 -11.54 14.06 33.56
C PHE A 418 -10.68 13.02 34.29
N ASP A 419 -10.96 12.80 35.57
CA ASP A 419 -10.20 11.91 36.47
C ASP A 419 -9.98 10.48 35.93
N LEU A 420 -10.93 9.93 35.17
CA LEU A 420 -10.87 8.56 34.66
C LEU A 420 -10.59 8.44 33.15
N GLY A 421 -10.42 9.55 32.41
CA GLY A 421 -10.34 9.45 30.95
C GLY A 421 -10.29 10.76 30.17
N VAL A 422 -10.78 10.67 28.93
CA VAL A 422 -10.96 11.79 28.01
C VAL A 422 -12.30 11.66 27.28
N ALA A 423 -12.94 12.79 27.00
CA ALA A 423 -14.15 12.85 26.21
C ALA A 423 -14.00 13.78 24.99
N TYR A 424 -14.84 13.51 24.00
CA TYR A 424 -14.92 14.22 22.74
C TYR A 424 -16.38 14.59 22.46
N GLY A 425 -16.66 15.87 22.23
CA GLY A 425 -17.97 16.31 21.79
C GLY A 425 -18.19 15.98 20.33
N ILE A 426 -19.37 15.45 20.00
CA ILE A 426 -19.75 15.06 18.64
C ILE A 426 -21.11 15.64 18.23
N ASP A 427 -21.28 15.93 16.95
CA ASP A 427 -22.50 16.54 16.39
C ASP A 427 -23.57 15.54 15.95
N CYS A 428 -23.41 14.27 16.33
CA CYS A 428 -24.35 13.20 16.02
C CYS A 428 -24.56 12.28 17.23
N LEU A 429 -25.58 11.41 17.17
CA LEU A 429 -25.64 10.19 17.96
C LEU A 429 -24.96 9.07 17.17
N LEU A 430 -23.94 8.41 17.74
CA LEU A 430 -23.33 7.25 17.09
C LEU A 430 -24.33 6.10 17.08
N ILE A 431 -24.68 5.67 15.88
CA ILE A 431 -25.59 4.55 15.62
C ILE A 431 -24.75 3.41 15.04
N ASP A 432 -24.83 2.25 15.69
CA ASP A 432 -24.19 1.03 15.21
C ASP A 432 -25.12 0.28 14.22
N PRO A 433 -24.60 -0.30 13.12
CA PRO A 433 -25.42 -1.02 12.15
C PRO A 433 -26.02 -2.34 12.67
N THR A 434 -25.56 -2.86 13.82
CA THR A 434 -25.93 -4.19 14.37
C THR A 434 -26.83 -4.05 15.60
N LEU A 435 -27.56 -2.94 15.68
CA LEU A 435 -28.22 -2.50 16.91
C LEU A 435 -29.04 -3.59 17.60
N GLY A 436 -28.68 -3.87 18.85
CA GLY A 436 -29.36 -4.84 19.71
C GLY A 436 -29.14 -6.30 19.30
N GLY A 437 -28.24 -6.56 18.36
CA GLY A 437 -27.83 -7.90 17.93
C GLY A 437 -26.62 -8.45 18.66
N ARG A 438 -25.77 -7.61 19.28
CA ARG A 438 -24.68 -8.09 20.14
C ARG A 438 -25.15 -8.24 21.59
N CYS A 439 -24.88 -9.41 22.15
CA CYS A 439 -25.13 -9.77 23.54
C CYS A 439 -23.81 -10.19 24.21
N ASP A 440 -22.73 -9.49 23.86
CA ASP A 440 -21.39 -9.74 24.37
C ASP A 440 -21.38 -9.73 25.90
N THR A 441 -20.68 -10.70 26.48
CA THR A 441 -20.56 -10.82 27.95
C THR A 441 -19.12 -10.66 28.36
N PHE A 442 -18.88 -9.96 29.46
CA PHE A 442 -17.55 -9.88 30.08
C PHE A 442 -17.39 -10.99 31.11
N THR A 443 -16.28 -11.71 31.04
CA THR A 443 -15.87 -12.66 32.07
C THR A 443 -14.62 -12.15 32.75
N THR A 444 -14.65 -12.09 34.07
CA THR A 444 -13.55 -11.60 34.90
C THR A 444 -12.81 -12.77 35.52
N PHE A 445 -11.51 -12.83 35.30
CA PHE A 445 -10.60 -13.78 35.90
C PHE A 445 -9.74 -13.08 36.95
N ASP A 446 -9.73 -13.59 38.17
CA ASP A 446 -8.87 -13.08 39.23
C ASP A 446 -7.44 -13.61 39.06
N ALA A 447 -6.48 -12.70 39.17
CA ALA A 447 -5.05 -13.00 39.17
C ALA A 447 -4.37 -12.33 40.38
N SER A 448 -3.21 -12.84 40.76
CA SER A 448 -2.39 -12.21 41.81
C SER A 448 -1.16 -11.57 41.18
N GLY A 449 -0.86 -10.33 41.59
CA GLY A 449 0.41 -9.68 41.27
C GLY A 449 1.59 -10.34 41.99
N GLU A 450 2.80 -9.94 41.61
CA GLU A 450 4.01 -10.35 42.31
C GLU A 450 4.06 -9.74 43.71
N CYS A 451 4.69 -10.46 44.65
CA CYS A 451 4.87 -9.96 46.01
C CYS A 451 6.11 -9.08 46.10
N GLY A 452 5.96 -7.86 46.61
CA GLY A 452 7.07 -6.93 46.83
C GLY A 452 6.78 -5.95 47.96
N SER A 453 7.46 -4.80 47.97
CA SER A 453 7.27 -3.78 49.01
C SER A 453 5.84 -3.22 49.02
N CYS A 454 5.24 -3.03 50.21
CA CYS A 454 3.92 -2.39 50.32
C CYS A 454 3.92 -0.90 49.93
N VAL A 455 5.08 -0.24 50.00
CA VAL A 455 5.23 1.18 49.62
C VAL A 455 5.23 1.29 48.09
N ASN A 456 6.07 0.50 47.41
CA ASN A 456 6.15 0.42 45.96
C ASN A 456 5.70 -0.98 45.52
N THR A 457 4.38 -1.20 45.58
CA THR A 457 3.80 -2.51 45.30
C THR A 457 3.98 -2.86 43.82
N PRO A 458 4.46 -4.07 43.49
CA PRO A 458 4.61 -4.51 42.10
C PRO A 458 3.28 -4.38 41.33
N SER A 459 3.37 -3.89 40.10
CA SER A 459 2.20 -3.75 39.23
C SER A 459 1.63 -5.11 38.82
N CYS A 460 0.35 -5.11 38.42
CA CYS A 460 -0.29 -6.30 37.91
C CYS A 460 0.39 -6.84 36.63
N PRO A 461 0.31 -8.17 36.38
CA PRO A 461 0.74 -8.78 35.13
C PRO A 461 0.21 -8.04 33.90
N ARG A 462 0.95 -8.08 32.79
CA ARG A 462 0.77 -7.26 31.57
C ARG A 462 -0.62 -7.30 30.91
N TRP A 463 -1.49 -8.24 31.31
CA TRP A 463 -2.86 -8.43 30.79
C TRP A 463 -3.94 -8.21 31.85
N SER A 464 -3.58 -7.77 33.05
CA SER A 464 -4.51 -7.64 34.17
C SER A 464 -4.39 -6.29 34.84
N LYS A 465 -5.47 -5.82 35.45
CA LYS A 465 -5.54 -4.52 36.13
C LYS A 465 -5.70 -4.70 37.64
N PRO A 466 -5.14 -3.79 38.45
CA PRO A 466 -5.29 -3.83 39.90
C PRO A 466 -6.73 -3.51 40.30
N LYS A 467 -7.28 -4.29 41.25
CA LYS A 467 -8.58 -4.05 41.88
C LYS A 467 -8.54 -2.97 42.98
N GLY A 468 -7.38 -2.37 43.23
CA GLY A 468 -7.19 -1.40 44.31
C GLY A 468 -7.11 -2.01 45.71
N VAL A 469 -7.00 -3.34 45.82
CA VAL A 469 -6.86 -4.06 47.09
C VAL A 469 -5.49 -4.72 47.16
N LYS A 470 -4.70 -4.32 48.15
CA LYS A 470 -3.40 -4.92 48.46
C LYS A 470 -3.57 -6.11 49.38
N GLN A 471 -3.00 -7.26 49.00
CA GLN A 471 -2.98 -8.45 49.82
C GLN A 471 -1.59 -8.61 50.45
N LYS A 472 -1.55 -8.88 51.76
CA LYS A 472 -0.30 -9.21 52.46
C LYS A 472 0.32 -10.47 51.89
N CYS A 473 1.64 -10.48 51.76
CA CYS A 473 2.41 -11.63 51.30
C CYS A 473 3.85 -11.57 51.81
N LEU A 474 4.62 -12.63 51.59
CA LEU A 474 6.04 -12.68 51.91
C LEU A 474 6.86 -12.68 50.62
N TYR A 475 7.91 -11.85 50.58
CA TYR A 475 8.87 -11.81 49.48
C TYR A 475 10.31 -11.88 50.00
N ASN A 476 11.22 -12.25 49.10
CA ASN A 476 12.63 -12.43 49.41
C ASN A 476 13.47 -11.40 48.64
N LEU A 477 14.43 -10.79 49.33
CA LEU A 477 15.52 -10.03 48.73
C LEU A 477 16.80 -10.89 48.74
N PRO A 478 17.82 -10.57 47.91
CA PRO A 478 19.03 -11.39 47.77
C PRO A 478 19.71 -11.77 49.10
N PHE A 479 19.59 -10.94 50.14
CA PHE A 479 20.23 -11.13 51.45
C PHE A 479 19.24 -11.23 52.63
N LYS A 480 17.92 -11.17 52.41
CA LYS A 480 16.89 -11.24 53.47
C LYS A 480 15.67 -12.02 52.99
N ARG A 481 15.24 -13.03 53.76
CA ARG A 481 14.09 -13.88 53.46
C ARG A 481 12.88 -13.53 54.32
N ASN A 482 11.69 -13.88 53.84
CA ASN A 482 10.41 -13.73 54.55
C ASN A 482 10.11 -12.30 55.00
N LEU A 483 10.39 -11.32 54.14
CA LEU A 483 10.01 -9.94 54.41
C LEU A 483 8.51 -9.77 54.19
N GLU A 484 7.84 -9.08 55.10
CA GLU A 484 6.46 -8.65 54.89
C GLU A 484 6.37 -7.72 53.69
N GLY A 485 5.49 -8.08 52.77
CA GLY A 485 5.25 -7.37 51.54
C GLY A 485 3.76 -7.35 51.19
N CYS A 486 3.47 -6.69 50.08
CA CYS A 486 2.15 -6.65 49.49
C CYS A 486 2.24 -7.10 48.03
N ARG A 487 1.14 -7.69 47.55
CA ARG A 487 0.87 -7.92 46.13
C ARG A 487 -0.46 -7.28 45.79
N GLU A 488 -0.60 -6.80 44.56
CA GLU A 488 -1.88 -6.31 44.07
C GLU A 488 -2.82 -7.47 43.75
N ARG A 489 -4.09 -7.35 44.14
CA ARG A 489 -5.14 -8.23 43.61
C ARG A 489 -5.51 -7.74 42.22
N CYS A 490 -5.33 -8.59 41.22
CA CYS A 490 -5.48 -8.24 39.82
C CYS A 490 -6.69 -8.93 39.21
N SER A 491 -7.23 -8.36 38.14
CA SER A 491 -8.26 -9.00 37.35
C SER A 491 -8.05 -8.76 35.87
N LEU A 492 -8.28 -9.82 35.09
CA LEU A 492 -8.33 -9.79 33.63
C LEU A 492 -9.80 -9.86 33.23
N VAL A 493 -10.25 -8.96 32.36
CA VAL A 493 -11.60 -9.01 31.78
C VAL A 493 -11.49 -9.40 30.33
N ILE A 494 -12.14 -10.51 29.99
CA ILE A 494 -12.23 -11.00 28.61
C ILE A 494 -13.66 -10.77 28.12
N GLN A 495 -13.79 -10.14 26.97
CA GLN A 495 -15.07 -10.02 26.28
C GLN A 495 -15.31 -11.28 25.46
N ILE A 496 -16.42 -11.96 25.73
CA ILE A 496 -16.87 -13.12 24.97
C ILE A 496 -17.89 -12.63 23.95
N PRO A 497 -17.56 -12.66 22.65
CA PRO A 497 -18.44 -12.16 21.62
C PRO A 497 -19.66 -13.08 21.46
N ARG A 498 -20.85 -12.50 21.41
CA ARG A 498 -22.11 -13.22 21.35
C ARG A 498 -23.15 -12.41 20.57
N CYS A 499 -23.99 -13.13 19.83
CA CYS A 499 -25.19 -12.53 19.25
C CYS A 499 -26.40 -12.80 20.13
N CYS A 500 -27.27 -11.80 20.22
CA CYS A 500 -28.61 -11.93 20.78
C CYS A 500 -29.44 -12.87 19.91
N LYS A 501 -30.51 -13.43 20.49
CA LYS A 501 -31.47 -14.26 19.77
C LYS A 501 -32.04 -13.49 18.56
N GLY A 502 -32.17 -14.17 17.42
CA GLY A 502 -32.59 -13.55 16.16
C GLY A 502 -31.47 -12.83 15.39
N TYR A 503 -30.22 -12.96 15.83
CA TYR A 503 -29.04 -12.41 15.15
C TYR A 503 -27.92 -13.45 15.01
N PHE A 504 -27.15 -13.38 13.92
CA PHE A 504 -26.18 -14.42 13.57
C PHE A 504 -24.86 -13.86 13.00
N GLY A 505 -23.83 -14.69 13.03
CA GLY A 505 -22.52 -14.41 12.45
C GLY A 505 -21.65 -13.46 13.29
N ARG A 506 -20.45 -13.16 12.81
CA ARG A 506 -19.45 -12.34 13.55
C ARG A 506 -19.89 -10.89 13.77
N ASP A 507 -20.73 -10.40 12.87
CA ASP A 507 -21.29 -9.05 12.92
C ASP A 507 -22.68 -9.04 13.55
N CYS A 508 -23.19 -10.17 14.04
CA CYS A 508 -24.53 -10.27 14.62
C CYS A 508 -25.59 -9.58 13.75
N GLN A 509 -25.69 -10.02 12.49
CA GLN A 509 -26.68 -9.55 11.54
C GLN A 509 -28.06 -10.11 11.90
N ALA A 510 -29.12 -9.33 11.69
CA ALA A 510 -30.47 -9.81 11.96
C ALA A 510 -30.81 -10.98 11.03
N CYS A 511 -31.51 -11.97 11.55
CA CYS A 511 -32.06 -13.06 10.76
C CYS A 511 -32.98 -12.55 9.64
N PRO A 512 -33.11 -13.29 8.52
CA PRO A 512 -34.09 -12.98 7.48
C PRO A 512 -35.49 -12.83 8.10
N GLY A 513 -36.28 -11.82 7.68
CA GLY A 513 -37.55 -11.44 8.35
C GLY A 513 -37.40 -10.42 9.49
N GLY A 514 -36.17 -10.10 9.88
CA GLY A 514 -35.86 -9.10 10.91
C GLY A 514 -35.74 -9.69 12.32
N PRO A 515 -35.27 -8.90 13.29
CA PRO A 515 -34.99 -9.39 14.64
C PRO A 515 -36.25 -9.58 15.49
N ASP A 516 -37.33 -8.84 15.21
CA ASP A 516 -38.61 -8.93 15.92
C ASP A 516 -39.49 -10.08 15.41
N ALA A 517 -39.27 -10.49 14.16
CA ALA A 517 -39.95 -11.62 13.53
C ALA A 517 -38.97 -12.49 12.71
N PRO A 518 -37.99 -13.17 13.35
CA PRO A 518 -37.03 -14.02 12.64
C PRO A 518 -37.78 -15.07 11.80
N CYS A 519 -37.41 -15.18 10.54
CA CYS A 519 -38.07 -16.01 9.53
C CYS A 519 -39.57 -15.74 9.42
N ASN A 520 -39.98 -14.46 9.54
CA ASN A 520 -41.37 -14.00 9.55
C ASN A 520 -42.28 -14.73 10.56
N ASN A 521 -41.71 -15.24 11.66
CA ASN A 521 -42.37 -16.12 12.63
C ASN A 521 -42.93 -17.43 12.03
N ARG A 522 -42.46 -17.79 10.83
CA ARG A 522 -42.88 -18.95 10.03
C ARG A 522 -41.75 -19.95 9.85
N GLY A 523 -40.71 -19.85 10.67
CA GLY A 523 -39.56 -20.74 10.69
C GLY A 523 -38.67 -20.49 11.89
N VAL A 524 -37.56 -21.21 11.93
CA VAL A 524 -36.51 -21.05 12.95
C VAL A 524 -35.22 -20.62 12.27
N CYS A 525 -34.65 -19.50 12.74
CA CYS A 525 -33.36 -19.01 12.26
C CYS A 525 -32.22 -19.76 12.95
N LEU A 526 -31.18 -20.12 12.18
CA LEU A 526 -29.89 -20.51 12.73
C LEU A 526 -29.13 -19.27 13.22
N ASP A 527 -29.48 -18.82 14.42
CA ASP A 527 -28.90 -17.67 15.09
C ASP A 527 -27.67 -18.02 15.95
N GLN A 528 -27.00 -17.01 16.53
CA GLN A 528 -25.74 -17.03 17.28
C GLN A 528 -24.47 -16.67 16.49
N TYR A 529 -23.40 -16.35 17.24
CA TYR A 529 -22.14 -15.79 16.74
C TYR A 529 -21.44 -16.65 15.68
N SER A 530 -21.57 -17.97 15.77
CA SER A 530 -20.94 -18.93 14.84
C SER A 530 -21.93 -19.52 13.83
N ALA A 531 -23.18 -19.05 13.80
CA ALA A 531 -24.23 -19.59 12.93
C ALA A 531 -24.35 -18.83 11.60
N THR A 532 -25.08 -19.42 10.65
CA THR A 532 -25.17 -18.96 9.25
C THR A 532 -26.35 -18.04 8.95
N GLY A 533 -27.34 -17.96 9.85
CA GLY A 533 -28.55 -17.14 9.66
C GLY A 533 -29.62 -17.74 8.76
N GLU A 534 -29.46 -18.99 8.34
CA GLU A 534 -30.41 -19.65 7.45
C GLU A 534 -31.75 -19.92 8.16
N CYS A 535 -32.85 -19.65 7.47
CA CYS A 535 -34.20 -19.90 7.97
C CYS A 535 -34.68 -21.30 7.62
N LYS A 536 -35.00 -22.10 8.65
CA LYS A 536 -35.68 -23.37 8.48
C LYS A 536 -37.19 -23.15 8.56
N CYS A 537 -37.84 -23.13 7.40
CA CYS A 537 -39.27 -22.82 7.30
C CYS A 537 -40.18 -23.93 7.82
N ASN A 538 -41.31 -23.51 8.41
CA ASN A 538 -42.39 -24.38 8.84
C ASN A 538 -43.08 -25.01 7.61
N THR A 539 -43.74 -26.14 7.82
CA THR A 539 -44.45 -26.87 6.76
C THR A 539 -45.42 -25.96 6.00
N GLY A 540 -45.31 -25.94 4.67
CA GLY A 540 -46.16 -25.11 3.80
C GLY A 540 -45.52 -23.78 3.38
N PHE A 541 -44.48 -23.33 4.07
CA PHE A 541 -43.73 -22.11 3.76
C PHE A 541 -42.41 -22.40 3.03
N ASN A 542 -41.99 -21.44 2.20
CA ASN A 542 -40.77 -21.45 1.41
C ASN A 542 -40.15 -20.04 1.35
N GLY A 543 -38.94 -19.91 0.80
CA GLY A 543 -38.22 -18.64 0.69
C GLY A 543 -37.14 -18.47 1.75
N THR A 544 -36.30 -17.45 1.57
CA THR A 544 -35.11 -17.22 2.42
C THR A 544 -35.46 -16.72 3.82
N ALA A 545 -36.65 -16.15 3.99
CA ALA A 545 -37.23 -15.67 5.24
C ALA A 545 -38.59 -16.34 5.54
N CYS A 546 -38.94 -17.44 4.88
CA CYS A 546 -40.24 -18.12 5.00
C CYS A 546 -41.44 -17.23 4.63
N GLU A 547 -41.24 -16.37 3.64
CA GLU A 547 -42.17 -15.37 3.15
C GLU A 547 -43.09 -15.86 2.02
N MET A 548 -42.79 -17.02 1.41
CA MET A 548 -43.56 -17.60 0.30
C MET A 548 -44.31 -18.86 0.74
N CYS A 549 -45.34 -19.23 -0.02
CA CYS A 549 -45.97 -20.55 0.08
C CYS A 549 -45.30 -21.55 -0.86
N TRP A 550 -45.31 -22.83 -0.51
CA TRP A 550 -45.09 -23.89 -1.51
C TRP A 550 -46.23 -23.88 -2.55
N PRO A 551 -45.96 -24.23 -3.83
CA PRO A 551 -47.00 -24.27 -4.87
C PRO A 551 -48.21 -25.11 -4.46
N GLY A 552 -49.41 -24.68 -4.85
CA GLY A 552 -50.68 -25.31 -4.46
C GLY A 552 -51.13 -24.99 -3.04
N ARG A 553 -50.61 -23.91 -2.44
CA ARG A 553 -51.01 -23.40 -1.13
C ARG A 553 -51.27 -21.90 -1.18
N PHE A 554 -52.25 -21.44 -0.42
CA PHE A 554 -52.74 -20.06 -0.49
C PHE A 554 -52.89 -19.39 0.88
N GLY A 555 -52.97 -18.07 0.83
CA GLY A 555 -53.28 -17.21 1.96
C GLY A 555 -52.13 -17.04 2.95
N PRO A 556 -52.36 -16.23 4.00
CA PRO A 556 -51.33 -15.91 4.98
C PRO A 556 -50.89 -17.12 5.78
N ASP A 557 -51.60 -18.25 5.80
CA ASP A 557 -51.16 -19.46 6.53
C ASP A 557 -50.68 -20.58 5.60
N CYS A 558 -50.56 -20.32 4.29
CA CYS A 558 -50.20 -21.29 3.26
C CYS A 558 -50.99 -22.61 3.38
N LEU A 559 -52.32 -22.47 3.43
CA LEU A 559 -53.24 -23.59 3.48
C LEU A 559 -53.25 -24.33 2.13
N PRO A 560 -53.40 -25.66 2.11
CA PRO A 560 -53.49 -26.41 0.86
C PRO A 560 -54.73 -26.00 0.06
N CYS A 561 -54.56 -25.79 -1.24
CA CYS A 561 -55.66 -25.60 -2.16
C CYS A 561 -56.52 -26.87 -2.24
N GLY A 562 -57.84 -26.70 -2.24
CA GLY A 562 -58.81 -27.80 -2.32
C GLY A 562 -59.34 -28.08 -3.72
N CYS A 563 -58.71 -27.52 -4.75
CA CYS A 563 -59.16 -27.69 -6.14
C CYS A 563 -58.94 -29.13 -6.60
N SER A 564 -59.90 -29.67 -7.34
CA SER A 564 -59.74 -30.91 -8.11
C SER A 564 -58.70 -30.71 -9.22
N ASP A 565 -58.33 -31.79 -9.90
CA ASP A 565 -57.46 -31.73 -11.09
C ASP A 565 -58.08 -30.92 -12.26
N HIS A 566 -59.34 -30.47 -12.14
CA HIS A 566 -60.08 -29.68 -13.13
C HIS A 566 -60.21 -28.19 -12.73
N GLY A 567 -59.43 -27.73 -11.76
CA GLY A 567 -59.46 -26.35 -11.31
C GLY A 567 -58.06 -25.78 -11.06
N GLN A 568 -57.83 -24.53 -11.47
CA GLN A 568 -56.61 -23.80 -11.16
C GLN A 568 -56.81 -23.00 -9.87
N CYS A 569 -55.93 -23.20 -8.88
CA CYS A 569 -55.99 -22.48 -7.62
C CYS A 569 -55.34 -21.09 -7.72
N ASP A 570 -55.99 -20.09 -7.13
CA ASP A 570 -55.37 -18.81 -6.78
C ASP A 570 -54.45 -18.98 -5.56
N ASP A 571 -53.21 -19.42 -5.80
CA ASP A 571 -52.21 -19.79 -4.80
C ASP A 571 -51.22 -18.66 -4.46
N GLY A 572 -50.35 -18.89 -3.47
CA GLY A 572 -49.41 -17.89 -2.96
C GLY A 572 -49.88 -17.14 -1.71
N ILE A 573 -49.00 -16.32 -1.13
CA ILE A 573 -49.19 -15.68 0.18
C ILE A 573 -50.40 -14.72 0.22
N THR A 574 -50.74 -14.13 -0.93
CA THR A 574 -51.90 -13.26 -1.14
C THR A 574 -53.07 -13.96 -1.83
N GLY A 575 -52.88 -15.22 -2.26
CA GLY A 575 -53.89 -15.98 -2.98
C GLY A 575 -55.12 -16.24 -2.12
N SER A 576 -56.30 -16.16 -2.74
CA SER A 576 -57.59 -16.36 -2.09
C SER A 576 -57.96 -17.84 -1.92
N GLY A 577 -57.24 -18.73 -2.60
CA GLY A 577 -57.53 -20.17 -2.63
C GLY A 577 -58.75 -20.56 -3.44
N GLN A 578 -59.35 -19.60 -4.15
CA GLN A 578 -60.46 -19.88 -5.04
C GLN A 578 -60.00 -20.70 -6.24
N CYS A 579 -60.83 -21.66 -6.62
CA CYS A 579 -60.59 -22.51 -7.76
C CYS A 579 -61.29 -21.93 -8.99
N LEU A 580 -60.51 -21.62 -10.02
CA LEU A 580 -61.03 -21.31 -11.33
C LEU A 580 -61.24 -22.62 -12.10
N CYS A 581 -62.49 -22.98 -12.36
CA CYS A 581 -62.85 -24.26 -12.96
C CYS A 581 -62.71 -24.29 -14.47
N GLU A 582 -62.21 -25.41 -14.98
CA GLU A 582 -62.19 -25.72 -16.40
C GLU A 582 -63.61 -25.85 -16.98
N THR A 583 -63.74 -25.72 -18.31
CA THR A 583 -65.03 -25.73 -19.00
C THR A 583 -65.77 -27.06 -18.79
N GLY A 584 -67.03 -26.98 -18.35
CA GLY A 584 -67.84 -28.16 -18.03
C GLY A 584 -67.74 -28.62 -16.57
N TRP A 585 -66.94 -27.93 -15.74
CA TRP A 585 -66.85 -28.15 -14.30
C TRP A 585 -67.29 -26.91 -13.52
N THR A 586 -67.90 -27.13 -12.37
CA THR A 586 -68.44 -26.09 -11.50
C THR A 586 -68.34 -26.54 -10.04
N GLY A 587 -68.76 -25.68 -9.13
CA GLY A 587 -68.61 -25.86 -7.69
C GLY A 587 -67.30 -25.25 -7.15
N PRO A 588 -67.22 -25.06 -5.83
CA PRO A 588 -66.12 -24.34 -5.18
C PRO A 588 -64.75 -25.04 -5.30
N SER A 589 -64.75 -26.36 -5.54
CA SER A 589 -63.53 -27.16 -5.73
C SER A 589 -63.36 -27.67 -7.17
N CYS A 590 -64.23 -27.26 -8.10
CA CYS A 590 -64.25 -27.74 -9.49
C CYS A 590 -64.42 -29.27 -9.63
N ASP A 591 -65.14 -29.89 -8.71
CA ASP A 591 -65.39 -31.33 -8.63
C ASP A 591 -66.75 -31.76 -9.19
N THR A 592 -67.61 -30.80 -9.56
CA THR A 592 -68.96 -31.07 -10.06
C THR A 592 -69.04 -30.85 -11.57
N GLN A 593 -69.50 -31.85 -12.32
CA GLN A 593 -69.70 -31.73 -13.76
C GLN A 593 -70.97 -30.92 -14.07
N ALA A 594 -70.83 -29.81 -14.82
CA ALA A 594 -71.92 -28.91 -15.14
C ALA A 594 -72.91 -29.55 -16.14
N VAL A 595 -74.22 -29.43 -15.86
CA VAL A 595 -75.30 -30.10 -16.61
C VAL A 595 -75.44 -29.57 -18.05
N LEU A 596 -75.11 -28.30 -18.27
CA LEU A 596 -75.04 -27.64 -19.58
C LEU A 596 -73.87 -26.65 -19.56
N PRO A 597 -72.82 -26.80 -20.40
CA PRO A 597 -71.74 -25.81 -20.47
C PRO A 597 -72.27 -24.50 -21.05
N ALA A 598 -71.97 -23.36 -20.41
CA ALA A 598 -72.34 -22.04 -20.94
C ALA A 598 -71.66 -21.83 -22.30
N VAL A 599 -72.46 -21.56 -23.34
CA VAL A 599 -71.98 -21.35 -24.71
C VAL A 599 -72.02 -19.86 -25.01
N CYS A 600 -70.84 -19.23 -25.03
CA CYS A 600 -70.72 -17.83 -25.39
C CYS A 600 -70.70 -17.67 -26.91
N THR A 601 -71.42 -16.66 -27.42
CA THR A 601 -71.43 -16.29 -28.84
C THR A 601 -71.10 -14.80 -28.99
N PRO A 602 -69.96 -14.44 -29.64
CA PRO A 602 -68.93 -15.33 -30.21
C PRO A 602 -68.18 -16.16 -29.14
N PRO A 603 -67.51 -17.27 -29.53
CA PRO A 603 -66.75 -18.10 -28.60
C PRO A 603 -65.64 -17.32 -27.88
N CYS A 604 -65.44 -17.60 -26.58
CA CYS A 604 -64.38 -16.99 -25.79
C CYS A 604 -62.98 -17.41 -26.27
N SER A 605 -61.96 -16.65 -25.86
CA SER A 605 -60.55 -17.04 -26.04
C SER A 605 -60.28 -18.42 -25.42
N ALA A 606 -59.29 -19.15 -25.94
CA ALA A 606 -58.83 -20.42 -25.37
C ALA A 606 -58.31 -20.29 -23.91
N HIS A 607 -58.01 -19.07 -23.47
CA HIS A 607 -57.57 -18.74 -22.10
C HIS A 607 -58.62 -17.94 -21.32
N ALA A 608 -59.90 -18.10 -21.68
CA ALA A 608 -61.03 -17.48 -21.02
C ALA A 608 -62.13 -18.50 -20.75
N THR A 609 -62.86 -18.29 -19.68
CA THR A 609 -64.00 -19.13 -19.30
C THR A 609 -65.30 -18.38 -19.58
N CYS A 610 -66.21 -19.03 -20.31
CA CYS A 610 -67.54 -18.50 -20.57
C CYS A 610 -68.41 -18.61 -19.31
N LYS A 611 -69.03 -17.51 -18.89
CA LYS A 611 -69.98 -17.46 -17.77
C LYS A 611 -71.44 -17.44 -18.28
N GLU A 612 -72.40 -17.71 -17.40
CA GLU A 612 -73.84 -17.86 -17.72
C GLU A 612 -74.49 -16.63 -18.41
N ASN A 613 -73.88 -15.44 -18.35
CA ASN A 613 -74.38 -14.19 -18.94
C ASN A 613 -73.81 -13.85 -20.34
N ASN A 614 -73.27 -14.81 -21.08
CA ASN A 614 -72.59 -14.57 -22.36
C ASN A 614 -71.37 -13.63 -22.22
N THR A 615 -70.73 -13.64 -21.04
CA THR A 615 -69.53 -12.86 -20.72
C THR A 615 -68.34 -13.79 -20.60
N CYS A 616 -67.27 -13.48 -21.34
CA CYS A 616 -66.01 -14.19 -21.27
C CYS A 616 -65.12 -13.54 -20.21
N GLU A 617 -64.56 -14.32 -19.31
CA GLU A 617 -63.61 -13.84 -18.30
C GLU A 617 -62.26 -14.52 -18.55
N CYS A 618 -61.18 -13.74 -18.69
CA CYS A 618 -59.85 -14.30 -18.85
C CYS A 618 -59.44 -15.09 -17.60
N ASN A 619 -58.68 -16.18 -17.79
CA ASN A 619 -58.17 -16.97 -16.67
C ASN A 619 -57.13 -16.18 -15.85
N LEU A 620 -56.86 -16.59 -14.60
CA LEU A 620 -56.09 -15.85 -13.57
C LEU A 620 -54.74 -15.23 -14.02
N ASP A 621 -54.07 -15.79 -15.03
CA ASP A 621 -52.78 -15.31 -15.54
C ASP A 621 -52.87 -14.53 -16.86
N TYR A 622 -54.08 -14.20 -17.31
CA TYR A 622 -54.36 -13.58 -18.60
C TYR A 622 -55.24 -12.33 -18.42
N GLU A 623 -54.92 -11.28 -19.16
CA GLU A 623 -55.67 -10.03 -19.23
C GLU A 623 -56.25 -9.80 -20.62
N GLY A 624 -57.38 -9.09 -20.69
CA GLY A 624 -58.06 -8.78 -21.93
C GLY A 624 -59.57 -8.64 -21.75
N ASP A 625 -60.29 -8.69 -22.87
CA ASP A 625 -61.75 -8.52 -22.93
C ASP A 625 -62.52 -9.85 -22.86
N GLY A 626 -61.83 -10.96 -22.56
CA GLY A 626 -62.41 -12.31 -22.52
C GLY A 626 -62.52 -12.99 -23.90
N ILE A 627 -62.63 -12.22 -24.98
CA ILE A 627 -62.62 -12.74 -26.36
C ILE A 627 -61.17 -12.82 -26.87
N THR A 628 -60.34 -11.86 -26.46
CA THR A 628 -58.90 -11.82 -26.68
C THR A 628 -58.22 -11.72 -25.33
N CYS A 629 -57.66 -12.85 -24.87
CA CYS A 629 -56.90 -12.89 -23.62
C CYS A 629 -55.44 -13.13 -23.91
N THR A 630 -54.59 -12.22 -23.44
CA THR A 630 -53.13 -12.31 -23.52
C THR A 630 -52.57 -12.49 -22.13
N VAL A 631 -51.45 -13.20 -22.00
CA VAL A 631 -50.79 -13.38 -20.71
C VAL A 631 -50.44 -12.02 -20.09
N VAL A 632 -50.73 -11.84 -18.80
CA VAL A 632 -50.33 -10.64 -18.04
C VAL A 632 -48.82 -10.51 -18.06
N ASP A 633 -48.30 -9.32 -18.41
CA ASP A 633 -46.86 -9.04 -18.38
C ASP A 633 -46.40 -8.78 -16.95
N PHE A 634 -46.20 -9.87 -16.20
CA PHE A 634 -45.77 -9.82 -14.82
C PHE A 634 -44.40 -9.14 -14.67
N CYS A 635 -43.52 -9.18 -15.68
CA CYS A 635 -42.24 -8.48 -15.60
C CYS A 635 -42.38 -6.94 -15.64
N LYS A 636 -43.48 -6.41 -16.18
CA LYS A 636 -43.80 -4.96 -16.08
C LYS A 636 -44.40 -4.57 -14.74
N GLN A 637 -45.09 -5.49 -14.06
CA GLN A 637 -45.64 -5.26 -12.72
C GLN A 637 -44.64 -5.70 -11.65
N ASP A 638 -44.07 -4.73 -10.92
CA ASP A 638 -43.12 -4.97 -9.82
C ASP A 638 -41.94 -5.92 -10.20
N ASN A 639 -41.45 -5.82 -11.44
CA ASN A 639 -40.38 -6.67 -11.98
C ASN A 639 -40.65 -8.19 -11.82
N GLY A 640 -41.92 -8.62 -11.83
CA GLY A 640 -42.32 -10.02 -11.59
C GLY A 640 -41.96 -10.52 -10.19
N GLY A 641 -41.80 -9.60 -9.22
CA GLY A 641 -41.30 -9.89 -7.88
C GLY A 641 -39.78 -10.13 -7.79
N CYS A 642 -39.02 -9.95 -8.88
CA CYS A 642 -37.56 -10.14 -8.89
C CYS A 642 -36.82 -8.96 -8.21
N ALA A 643 -35.66 -9.23 -7.61
CA ALA A 643 -34.80 -8.19 -7.04
C ALA A 643 -34.48 -7.08 -8.06
N LYS A 644 -34.26 -5.84 -7.61
CA LYS A 644 -33.92 -4.70 -8.49
C LYS A 644 -32.72 -4.95 -9.42
N VAL A 645 -31.76 -5.78 -9.00
CA VAL A 645 -30.57 -6.17 -9.78
C VAL A 645 -30.67 -7.57 -10.40
N ALA A 646 -31.89 -8.11 -10.51
CA ALA A 646 -32.20 -9.35 -11.21
C ALA A 646 -32.90 -9.07 -12.53
N ARG A 647 -32.72 -9.98 -13.49
CA ARG A 647 -33.43 -10.00 -14.76
C ARG A 647 -34.69 -10.85 -14.61
N CYS A 648 -35.84 -10.20 -14.78
CA CYS A 648 -37.11 -10.88 -14.97
C CYS A 648 -37.20 -11.44 -16.40
N SER A 649 -37.61 -12.68 -16.53
CA SER A 649 -37.94 -13.30 -17.81
C SER A 649 -39.23 -14.09 -17.68
N GLN A 650 -40.07 -14.00 -18.69
CA GLN A 650 -41.39 -14.61 -18.67
C GLN A 650 -41.60 -15.43 -19.94
N LYS A 651 -42.15 -16.64 -19.78
CA LYS A 651 -42.56 -17.50 -20.89
C LYS A 651 -43.95 -18.06 -20.59
N GLY A 652 -44.96 -17.53 -21.27
CA GLY A 652 -46.35 -17.76 -20.86
C GLY A 652 -46.55 -17.21 -19.44
N THR A 653 -47.25 -17.94 -18.59
CA THR A 653 -47.58 -17.51 -17.22
C THR A 653 -46.43 -17.64 -16.22
N LYS A 654 -45.33 -18.32 -16.61
CA LYS A 654 -44.21 -18.59 -15.69
C LYS A 654 -43.17 -17.47 -15.72
N VAL A 655 -43.00 -16.81 -14.57
CA VAL A 655 -41.92 -15.84 -14.32
C VAL A 655 -40.69 -16.57 -13.79
N SER A 656 -39.51 -16.19 -14.30
CA SER A 656 -38.22 -16.68 -13.84
C SER A 656 -37.30 -15.50 -13.61
N CYS A 657 -36.84 -15.35 -12.36
CA CYS A 657 -35.86 -14.37 -11.97
C CYS A 657 -34.46 -14.96 -12.07
N SER A 658 -33.51 -14.16 -12.56
CA SER A 658 -32.10 -14.55 -12.58
C SER A 658 -31.24 -13.35 -12.18
N CYS A 659 -30.35 -13.52 -11.20
CA CYS A 659 -29.44 -12.43 -10.83
C CYS A 659 -28.60 -12.01 -12.04
N GLN A 660 -28.39 -10.70 -12.18
CA GLN A 660 -27.54 -10.19 -13.24
C GLN A 660 -26.08 -10.65 -13.03
N LYS A 661 -25.31 -10.67 -14.13
CA LYS A 661 -23.92 -11.12 -14.12
C LYS A 661 -23.10 -10.31 -13.11
N GLY A 662 -22.51 -11.01 -12.13
CA GLY A 662 -21.75 -10.41 -11.03
C GLY A 662 -22.47 -10.38 -9.68
N TYR A 663 -23.70 -10.91 -9.63
CA TYR A 663 -24.50 -11.08 -8.41
C TYR A 663 -24.88 -12.55 -8.21
N LYS A 664 -25.02 -12.99 -6.96
CA LYS A 664 -25.46 -14.35 -6.57
C LYS A 664 -26.75 -14.30 -5.75
N GLY A 665 -27.54 -15.36 -5.85
CA GLY A 665 -28.80 -15.53 -5.15
C GLY A 665 -29.83 -16.28 -6.00
N ASP A 666 -31.09 -16.27 -5.59
CA ASP A 666 -32.21 -16.97 -6.24
C ASP A 666 -32.94 -16.13 -7.29
N GLY A 667 -32.48 -14.89 -7.53
CA GLY A 667 -33.12 -13.95 -8.46
C GLY A 667 -34.19 -13.06 -7.83
N HIS A 668 -34.75 -13.45 -6.68
CA HIS A 668 -35.62 -12.61 -5.86
C HIS A 668 -34.83 -11.85 -4.79
N SER A 669 -33.68 -12.40 -4.39
CA SER A 669 -32.63 -11.75 -3.61
C SER A 669 -31.30 -11.90 -4.33
N CYS A 670 -30.59 -10.80 -4.56
CA CYS A 670 -29.31 -10.80 -5.27
C CYS A 670 -28.27 -9.96 -4.52
N THR A 671 -27.14 -10.59 -4.20
CA THR A 671 -26.00 -9.98 -3.49
C THR A 671 -24.78 -9.92 -4.40
N GLU A 672 -23.93 -8.91 -4.23
CA GLU A 672 -22.70 -8.77 -5.03
C GLU A 672 -21.77 -9.95 -4.80
N ILE A 673 -21.25 -10.51 -5.89
CA ILE A 673 -20.18 -11.50 -5.83
C ILE A 673 -18.87 -10.73 -5.73
N ASP A 674 -18.24 -10.77 -4.56
CA ASP A 674 -16.84 -10.35 -4.41
C ASP A 674 -15.92 -11.51 -4.82
N PRO A 675 -15.23 -11.42 -5.98
CA PRO A 675 -14.31 -12.47 -6.40
C PRO A 675 -13.08 -12.57 -5.49
N CYS A 676 -12.73 -11.51 -4.74
CA CYS A 676 -11.56 -11.50 -3.86
C CYS A 676 -11.83 -12.14 -2.49
N ALA A 677 -13.09 -12.40 -2.13
CA ALA A 677 -13.51 -12.99 -0.86
C ALA A 677 -13.64 -14.53 -0.90
N ASP A 678 -13.20 -15.17 -1.99
CA ASP A 678 -13.30 -16.62 -2.23
C ASP A 678 -12.29 -17.46 -1.43
N GLY A 679 -11.40 -16.82 -0.67
CA GLY A 679 -10.31 -17.49 0.07
C GLY A 679 -9.15 -17.94 -0.81
N LEU A 680 -9.21 -17.71 -2.13
CA LEU A 680 -8.21 -18.05 -3.14
C LEU A 680 -7.62 -16.80 -3.82
N ASN A 681 -7.80 -15.61 -3.22
CA ASN A 681 -7.33 -14.32 -3.74
C ASN A 681 -7.89 -14.03 -5.15
N GLY A 682 -9.11 -14.46 -5.45
CA GLY A 682 -9.77 -14.26 -6.75
C GLY A 682 -9.07 -14.92 -7.93
N GLY A 683 -8.20 -15.91 -7.69
CA GLY A 683 -7.36 -16.52 -8.73
C GLY A 683 -6.16 -15.67 -9.13
N CYS A 684 -5.87 -14.59 -8.42
CA CYS A 684 -4.63 -13.83 -8.56
C CYS A 684 -3.43 -14.64 -8.04
N HIS A 685 -2.24 -14.39 -8.59
CA HIS A 685 -1.01 -15.01 -8.12
C HIS A 685 -0.84 -14.83 -6.59
N GLU A 686 -0.17 -15.75 -5.90
CA GLU A 686 0.08 -15.63 -4.44
C GLU A 686 0.85 -14.33 -4.09
N HIS A 687 1.65 -13.85 -5.04
CA HIS A 687 2.39 -12.60 -5.00
C HIS A 687 1.67 -11.42 -5.68
N ALA A 688 0.34 -11.51 -5.87
CA ALA A 688 -0.51 -10.44 -6.33
C ALA A 688 -1.60 -10.11 -5.30
N THR A 689 -2.14 -8.89 -5.39
CA THR A 689 -3.26 -8.43 -4.58
C THR A 689 -4.50 -8.35 -5.47
N CYS A 690 -5.56 -9.03 -5.08
CA CYS A 690 -6.87 -8.91 -5.71
C CYS A 690 -7.55 -7.60 -5.28
N LYS A 691 -8.01 -6.81 -6.25
CA LYS A 691 -8.84 -5.62 -6.00
C LYS A 691 -10.17 -5.77 -6.71
N MET A 692 -11.26 -5.64 -5.96
CA MET A 692 -12.59 -5.60 -6.55
C MET A 692 -12.75 -4.31 -7.36
N THR A 693 -13.15 -4.47 -8.62
CA THR A 693 -13.39 -3.37 -9.57
C THR A 693 -14.87 -3.19 -9.90
N GLY A 694 -15.72 -4.09 -9.39
CA GLY A 694 -17.17 -4.07 -9.50
C GLY A 694 -17.78 -5.45 -9.22
N PRO A 695 -19.11 -5.59 -9.26
CA PRO A 695 -19.80 -6.86 -9.01
C PRO A 695 -19.29 -7.98 -9.93
N GLY A 696 -18.74 -9.06 -9.36
CA GLY A 696 -18.15 -10.18 -10.08
C GLY A 696 -16.89 -9.85 -10.90
N LYS A 697 -16.30 -8.66 -10.74
CA LYS A 697 -15.10 -8.21 -11.48
C LYS A 697 -13.99 -7.82 -10.53
N HIS A 698 -12.82 -8.37 -10.76
CA HIS A 698 -11.61 -8.02 -10.02
C HIS A 698 -10.45 -7.75 -10.98
N LYS A 699 -9.41 -7.11 -10.46
CA LYS A 699 -8.12 -6.95 -11.12
C LYS A 699 -7.01 -7.41 -10.17
N CYS A 700 -6.04 -8.12 -10.71
CA CYS A 700 -4.86 -8.56 -9.98
C CYS A 700 -3.71 -7.57 -10.19
N GLU A 701 -3.02 -7.19 -9.12
CA GLU A 701 -1.83 -6.34 -9.19
C GLU A 701 -0.68 -7.00 -8.42
N CYS A 702 0.46 -7.28 -9.09
CA CYS A 702 1.62 -7.88 -8.41
C CYS A 702 2.06 -7.01 -7.22
N LYS A 703 2.41 -7.67 -6.11
CA LYS A 703 2.97 -7.06 -4.90
C LYS A 703 4.36 -6.48 -5.21
N SER A 704 4.83 -5.57 -4.38
CA SER A 704 6.16 -4.96 -4.52
C SER A 704 7.26 -6.03 -4.68
N HIS A 705 8.23 -5.79 -5.58
CA HIS A 705 9.33 -6.71 -5.95
C HIS A 705 8.95 -7.94 -6.77
N TYR A 706 7.73 -7.97 -7.31
CA TYR A 706 7.31 -8.96 -8.29
C TYR A 706 6.85 -8.26 -9.57
N VAL A 707 7.09 -8.89 -10.71
CA VAL A 707 6.72 -8.39 -12.04
C VAL A 707 5.90 -9.41 -12.79
N GLY A 708 4.93 -8.91 -13.55
CA GLY A 708 4.02 -9.74 -14.35
C GLY A 708 2.64 -9.10 -14.49
N ASP A 709 1.64 -9.92 -14.85
CA ASP A 709 0.29 -9.48 -15.20
C ASP A 709 -0.71 -9.56 -14.04
N GLY A 710 -0.24 -9.89 -12.83
CA GLY A 710 -1.08 -10.09 -11.63
C GLY A 710 -1.62 -11.51 -11.50
N LEU A 711 -1.67 -12.31 -12.57
CA LEU A 711 -2.00 -13.73 -12.54
C LEU A 711 -0.74 -14.59 -12.46
N ASN A 712 0.35 -14.13 -13.06
CA ASN A 712 1.69 -14.66 -12.91
C ASN A 712 2.59 -13.53 -12.42
N CYS A 713 3.15 -13.67 -11.22
CA CYS A 713 4.04 -12.68 -10.64
C CYS A 713 5.35 -13.35 -10.25
N GLU A 714 6.41 -13.04 -10.96
CA GLU A 714 7.75 -13.59 -10.72
C GLU A 714 8.59 -12.63 -9.87
N PRO A 715 9.44 -13.14 -8.96
CA PRO A 715 10.37 -12.31 -8.21
C PRO A 715 11.26 -11.50 -9.16
N GLU A 716 11.47 -10.24 -8.85
CA GLU A 716 12.36 -9.35 -9.59
C GLU A 716 13.82 -9.84 -9.50
N GLN A 717 14.27 -10.64 -10.48
CA GLN A 717 15.67 -11.04 -10.64
C GLN A 717 16.36 -10.10 -11.64
N LEU A 718 17.37 -9.38 -11.15
CA LEU A 718 18.26 -8.59 -12.01
C LEU A 718 19.15 -9.55 -12.84
N PRO A 719 19.41 -9.24 -14.13
CA PRO A 719 20.35 -10.02 -14.94
C PRO A 719 21.75 -10.05 -14.31
N ILE A 720 22.36 -11.24 -14.27
CA ILE A 720 23.74 -11.46 -13.82
C ILE A 720 24.68 -11.26 -15.02
N ASP A 721 25.71 -10.41 -14.84
CA ASP A 721 26.81 -10.23 -15.81
C ASP A 721 27.60 -11.54 -15.95
N ARG A 722 27.58 -12.11 -17.16
CA ARG A 722 28.21 -13.41 -17.47
C ARG A 722 29.71 -13.31 -17.73
N CYS A 723 30.29 -12.11 -17.85
CA CYS A 723 31.74 -11.96 -17.89
C CYS A 723 32.40 -12.25 -16.52
N LEU A 724 31.61 -12.43 -15.44
CA LEU A 724 32.09 -12.74 -14.09
C LEU A 724 32.18 -14.25 -13.76
N GLN A 725 31.81 -15.15 -14.68
CA GLN A 725 32.15 -16.56 -14.60
C GLN A 725 32.97 -16.99 -15.82
N ASP A 726 34.25 -17.31 -15.58
CA ASP A 726 35.16 -17.99 -16.52
C ASP A 726 35.44 -17.25 -17.85
N ASN A 727 35.47 -15.91 -17.86
CA ASN A 727 35.72 -15.06 -19.04
C ASN A 727 34.87 -15.45 -20.28
N GLY A 728 33.69 -16.03 -20.06
CA GLY A 728 32.86 -16.58 -21.15
C GLY A 728 33.56 -17.64 -22.02
N GLN A 729 34.56 -18.36 -21.48
CA GLN A 729 35.46 -19.29 -22.19
C GLN A 729 36.29 -18.65 -23.32
N CYS A 730 36.49 -17.34 -23.29
CA CYS A 730 37.37 -16.66 -24.24
C CYS A 730 38.86 -16.98 -23.96
N HIS A 731 39.63 -17.10 -25.04
CA HIS A 731 41.09 -17.23 -25.02
C HIS A 731 41.76 -16.01 -24.34
N ALA A 732 42.99 -16.17 -23.87
CA ALA A 732 43.73 -15.21 -23.03
C ALA A 732 43.91 -13.79 -23.63
N ASP A 733 43.65 -13.60 -24.93
CA ASP A 733 43.83 -12.33 -25.64
C ASP A 733 42.52 -11.76 -26.23
N ALA A 734 41.36 -12.19 -25.74
CA ALA A 734 40.05 -11.66 -26.16
C ALA A 734 39.36 -10.85 -25.03
N LYS A 735 38.67 -9.77 -25.41
CA LYS A 735 37.82 -8.93 -24.53
C LYS A 735 36.39 -9.46 -24.47
N CYS A 736 35.93 -9.89 -23.29
CA CYS A 736 34.51 -10.11 -22.98
C CYS A 736 33.81 -8.76 -22.83
N VAL A 737 32.72 -8.53 -23.58
CA VAL A 737 31.84 -7.37 -23.40
C VAL A 737 30.39 -7.85 -23.34
N ASP A 738 29.73 -7.62 -22.21
CA ASP A 738 28.28 -7.81 -22.08
C ASP A 738 27.57 -6.55 -22.57
N LEU A 739 27.22 -6.54 -23.86
CA LEU A 739 26.53 -5.42 -24.52
C LEU A 739 25.04 -5.30 -24.12
N HIS A 740 24.52 -6.13 -23.20
CA HIS A 740 23.11 -6.14 -22.85
C HIS A 740 22.73 -5.10 -21.78
N PHE A 741 23.69 -4.63 -20.98
CA PHE A 741 23.45 -3.66 -19.89
C PHE A 741 23.62 -2.19 -20.33
N GLN A 742 24.16 -1.94 -21.53
CA GLN A 742 24.39 -0.59 -22.05
C GLN A 742 23.36 -0.14 -23.11
N ASP A 743 22.36 -0.98 -23.42
CA ASP A 743 21.24 -0.63 -24.29
C ASP A 743 20.05 -0.19 -23.42
N THR A 744 19.46 0.99 -23.67
CA THR A 744 18.31 1.54 -22.90
C THR A 744 17.04 0.70 -22.99
N THR A 745 17.10 -0.38 -23.76
CA THR A 745 16.01 -1.29 -24.08
C THR A 745 16.22 -2.70 -23.52
N VAL A 746 17.31 -2.97 -22.81
CA VAL A 746 17.63 -4.28 -22.19
C VAL A 746 17.54 -5.42 -23.23
N GLY A 747 18.08 -5.16 -24.44
CA GLY A 747 18.13 -6.08 -25.57
C GLY A 747 16.81 -6.37 -26.27
N VAL A 748 15.73 -5.69 -25.92
CA VAL A 748 14.46 -5.70 -26.67
C VAL A 748 14.49 -4.59 -27.72
N PHE A 749 14.28 -4.93 -28.98
CA PHE A 749 14.22 -3.94 -30.05
C PHE A 749 13.00 -4.17 -30.94
N HIS A 750 12.53 -3.11 -31.58
CA HIS A 750 11.34 -3.16 -32.43
C HIS A 750 11.72 -3.25 -33.91
N LEU A 751 11.11 -4.18 -34.63
CA LEU A 751 11.25 -4.31 -36.08
C LEU A 751 9.94 -4.01 -36.80
N ARG A 752 10.08 -3.28 -37.91
CA ARG A 752 9.00 -2.95 -38.84
C ARG A 752 9.31 -3.57 -40.20
N SER A 753 8.27 -4.00 -40.91
CA SER A 753 8.44 -4.52 -42.27
C SER A 753 9.01 -3.43 -43.22
N PRO A 754 9.87 -3.80 -44.19
CA PRO A 754 10.27 -2.90 -45.27
C PRO A 754 9.09 -2.37 -46.10
N LEU A 755 7.94 -3.06 -46.08
CA LEU A 755 6.70 -2.67 -46.75
C LEU A 755 5.86 -1.65 -45.96
N GLY A 756 6.35 -1.20 -44.80
CA GLY A 756 5.69 -0.22 -43.94
C GLY A 756 5.16 -0.80 -42.62
N GLN A 757 4.47 0.04 -41.85
CA GLN A 757 3.93 -0.30 -40.53
C GLN A 757 2.82 -1.35 -40.63
N TYR A 758 2.83 -2.32 -39.72
CA TYR A 758 1.82 -3.37 -39.58
C TYR A 758 1.66 -4.22 -40.83
N LYS A 759 2.77 -4.84 -41.27
CA LYS A 759 2.83 -5.73 -42.44
C LYS A 759 3.48 -7.08 -42.16
N LEU A 760 3.67 -7.45 -40.89
CA LEU A 760 4.18 -8.77 -40.50
C LEU A 760 3.05 -9.60 -39.88
N THR A 761 2.76 -10.75 -40.50
CA THR A 761 2.01 -11.82 -39.83
C THR A 761 2.85 -12.44 -38.72
N PHE A 762 2.24 -13.18 -37.79
CA PHE A 762 3.00 -13.76 -36.67
C PHE A 762 4.20 -14.61 -37.13
N ASP A 763 4.02 -15.45 -38.16
CA ASP A 763 5.11 -16.26 -38.70
C ASP A 763 6.20 -15.42 -39.38
N LYS A 764 5.81 -14.38 -40.14
CA LYS A 764 6.76 -13.44 -40.77
C LYS A 764 7.47 -12.56 -39.74
N ALA A 765 6.81 -12.23 -38.63
CA ALA A 765 7.37 -11.49 -37.52
C ALA A 765 8.43 -12.33 -36.79
N ARG A 766 8.14 -13.63 -36.56
CA ARG A 766 9.11 -14.59 -36.03
C ARG A 766 10.31 -14.74 -36.95
N GLU A 767 10.08 -14.88 -38.25
CA GLU A 767 11.14 -14.95 -39.26
C GLU A 767 11.96 -13.66 -39.33
N ALA A 768 11.32 -12.49 -39.23
CA ALA A 768 12.00 -11.19 -39.20
C ALA A 768 12.93 -11.05 -37.97
N CYS A 769 12.51 -11.49 -36.78
CA CYS A 769 13.40 -11.55 -35.62
C CYS A 769 14.55 -12.54 -35.85
N ALA A 770 14.26 -13.73 -36.40
CA ALA A 770 15.27 -14.75 -36.67
C ALA A 770 16.34 -14.28 -37.66
N ASN A 771 15.96 -13.53 -38.70
CA ASN A 771 16.87 -12.93 -39.68
C ASN A 771 17.85 -11.92 -39.04
N GLU A 772 17.45 -11.29 -37.93
CA GLU A 772 18.29 -10.40 -37.12
C GLU A 772 19.04 -11.14 -35.99
N ALA A 773 19.10 -12.47 -36.06
CA ALA A 773 19.65 -13.35 -35.04
C ALA A 773 19.02 -13.12 -33.65
N ALA A 774 17.71 -12.92 -33.61
CA ALA A 774 16.92 -12.65 -32.42
C ALA A 774 15.71 -13.59 -32.33
N THR A 775 15.15 -13.74 -31.13
CA THR A 775 13.85 -14.35 -30.92
C THR A 775 12.78 -13.27 -30.77
N MET A 776 11.52 -13.63 -30.81
CA MET A 776 10.47 -12.68 -30.40
C MET A 776 10.61 -12.40 -28.90
N ALA A 777 10.38 -11.16 -28.48
CA ALA A 777 10.44 -10.78 -27.08
C ALA A 777 9.29 -11.40 -26.29
N THR A 778 9.55 -11.78 -25.04
CA THR A 778 8.51 -12.17 -24.09
C THR A 778 7.84 -10.94 -23.48
N TYR A 779 6.66 -11.13 -22.87
CA TYR A 779 5.97 -10.05 -22.16
C TYR A 779 6.83 -9.49 -21.02
N ASN A 780 7.49 -10.37 -20.26
CA ASN A 780 8.37 -9.97 -19.16
C ASN A 780 9.57 -9.18 -19.67
N GLN A 781 10.21 -9.63 -20.77
CA GLN A 781 11.31 -8.88 -21.42
C GLN A 781 10.87 -7.49 -21.87
N LEU A 782 9.70 -7.36 -22.50
CA LEU A 782 9.15 -6.06 -22.88
C LEU A 782 8.84 -5.17 -21.66
N SER A 783 8.33 -5.77 -20.57
CA SER A 783 8.07 -5.08 -19.30
C SER A 783 9.35 -4.56 -18.64
N TYR A 784 10.43 -5.34 -18.67
CA TYR A 784 11.75 -4.90 -18.19
C TYR A 784 12.29 -3.75 -19.03
N ALA A 785 12.20 -3.85 -20.36
CA ALA A 785 12.60 -2.78 -21.25
C ALA A 785 11.80 -1.49 -20.97
N GLN A 786 10.49 -1.59 -20.73
CA GLN A 786 9.64 -0.45 -20.36
C GLN A 786 10.11 0.22 -19.05
N LYS A 787 10.40 -0.58 -18.02
CA LYS A 787 10.95 -0.08 -16.74
C LYS A 787 12.31 0.59 -16.94
N ALA A 788 13.12 0.10 -17.89
CA ALA A 788 14.38 0.71 -18.34
C ALA A 788 14.20 1.95 -19.25
N LYS A 789 12.98 2.52 -19.29
CA LYS A 789 12.59 3.71 -20.05
C LYS A 789 12.39 3.50 -21.55
N TYR A 790 12.26 2.26 -22.02
CA TYR A 790 11.86 2.02 -23.40
C TYR A 790 10.39 2.42 -23.62
N HIS A 791 10.17 3.40 -24.50
CA HIS A 791 8.85 3.91 -24.85
C HIS A 791 8.65 3.83 -26.36
N LEU A 792 7.60 3.13 -26.80
CA LEU A 792 7.28 3.03 -28.22
C LEU A 792 5.78 2.87 -28.45
N CYS A 793 5.20 3.73 -29.28
CA CYS A 793 3.75 3.82 -29.53
C CYS A 793 3.28 2.96 -30.71
N SER A 794 3.94 1.83 -30.93
CA SER A 794 3.63 0.93 -32.04
C SER A 794 3.51 -0.49 -31.51
N ALA A 795 2.30 -1.03 -31.63
CA ALA A 795 1.96 -2.39 -31.22
C ALA A 795 2.69 -3.43 -32.07
N GLY A 796 3.29 -4.41 -31.41
CA GLY A 796 4.05 -5.46 -32.08
C GLY A 796 3.77 -6.83 -31.48
N TRP A 797 3.99 -7.86 -32.28
CA TRP A 797 3.91 -9.25 -31.87
C TRP A 797 4.96 -9.59 -30.79
N LEU A 798 4.56 -10.43 -29.83
CA LEU A 798 5.40 -11.06 -28.80
C LEU A 798 5.37 -12.59 -28.92
N GLU A 799 6.30 -13.28 -28.27
CA GLU A 799 6.56 -14.72 -28.44
C GLU A 799 5.30 -15.61 -28.32
N THR A 800 4.41 -15.33 -27.38
CA THR A 800 3.16 -16.10 -27.18
C THR A 800 2.04 -15.73 -28.17
N GLY A 801 2.36 -14.89 -29.16
CA GLY A 801 1.41 -14.32 -30.12
C GLY A 801 0.40 -13.39 -29.48
N ARG A 802 0.83 -12.69 -28.42
CA ARG A 802 0.23 -11.46 -27.92
C ARG A 802 0.70 -10.28 -28.74
N VAL A 803 -0.08 -9.20 -28.71
CA VAL A 803 0.33 -7.91 -29.30
C VAL A 803 0.30 -6.87 -28.20
N ALA A 804 1.41 -6.17 -27.99
CA ALA A 804 1.53 -5.14 -26.97
C ALA A 804 2.55 -4.08 -27.37
N TYR A 805 2.64 -2.98 -26.60
CA TYR A 805 3.74 -2.03 -26.70
C TYR A 805 4.04 -1.34 -25.35
N PRO A 806 5.28 -0.84 -25.13
CA PRO A 806 5.69 -0.25 -23.87
C PRO A 806 5.50 1.28 -23.84
N THR A 807 4.94 1.80 -22.74
CA THR A 807 4.85 3.24 -22.44
C THR A 807 5.62 3.58 -21.17
N ALA A 808 6.85 4.09 -21.30
CA ALA A 808 7.66 4.47 -20.13
C ALA A 808 7.25 5.80 -19.46
N PHE A 809 6.40 6.60 -20.11
CA PHE A 809 5.91 7.89 -19.63
C PHE A 809 4.51 8.14 -20.20
N ALA A 810 3.69 8.92 -19.47
CA ALA A 810 2.30 9.15 -19.82
C ALA A 810 2.21 10.01 -21.09
N SER A 811 1.41 9.56 -22.06
CA SER A 811 1.19 10.29 -23.31
C SER A 811 -0.24 10.07 -23.80
N GLN A 812 -0.98 11.16 -24.04
CA GLN A 812 -2.35 11.09 -24.53
C GLN A 812 -2.44 10.50 -25.94
N ASN A 813 -1.39 10.71 -26.74
CA ASN A 813 -1.28 10.20 -28.11
C ASN A 813 -0.73 8.77 -28.17
N CYS A 814 -0.43 8.16 -27.02
CA CYS A 814 0.25 6.87 -26.93
C CYS A 814 -0.18 6.12 -25.67
N GLY A 815 -1.16 5.22 -25.81
CA GLY A 815 -1.70 4.46 -24.67
C GLY A 815 -2.67 5.24 -23.78
N SER A 816 -3.26 6.34 -24.27
CA SER A 816 -4.30 7.11 -23.56
C SER A 816 -3.90 7.56 -22.14
N GLY A 817 -2.62 7.90 -21.94
CA GLY A 817 -2.08 8.33 -20.64
C GLY A 817 -1.65 7.20 -19.71
N VAL A 818 -1.76 5.93 -20.11
CA VAL A 818 -1.30 4.77 -19.32
C VAL A 818 0.22 4.67 -19.37
N VAL A 819 0.87 4.52 -18.20
CA VAL A 819 2.29 4.19 -18.05
C VAL A 819 2.42 2.70 -17.71
N GLY A 820 3.04 1.91 -18.58
CA GLY A 820 3.17 0.46 -18.43
C GLY A 820 3.23 -0.26 -19.77
N ILE A 821 2.87 -1.54 -19.80
CA ILE A 821 2.65 -2.24 -21.06
C ILE A 821 1.18 -2.08 -21.46
N VAL A 822 0.94 -1.54 -22.65
CA VAL A 822 -0.40 -1.52 -23.25
C VAL A 822 -0.57 -2.84 -23.99
N ASP A 823 -1.27 -3.79 -23.34
CA ASP A 823 -1.48 -5.15 -23.85
C ASP A 823 -2.83 -5.29 -24.57
N TYR A 824 -2.80 -5.72 -25.83
CA TYR A 824 -4.00 -6.07 -26.61
C TYR A 824 -4.36 -7.55 -26.53
N GLY A 825 -3.63 -8.31 -25.71
CA GLY A 825 -3.87 -9.71 -25.40
C GLY A 825 -3.42 -10.68 -26.50
N PRO A 826 -3.60 -12.00 -26.26
CA PRO A 826 -3.30 -13.04 -27.24
C PRO A 826 -4.20 -12.92 -28.46
N ARG A 827 -3.61 -12.92 -29.67
CA ARG A 827 -4.41 -12.91 -30.90
C ARG A 827 -4.63 -14.34 -31.40
N PRO A 828 -5.89 -14.77 -31.57
CA PRO A 828 -6.19 -16.09 -32.11
C PRO A 828 -5.85 -16.18 -33.60
N ASN A 829 -6.00 -15.08 -34.34
CA ASN A 829 -5.68 -15.02 -35.77
C ASN A 829 -4.22 -14.62 -36.01
N LYS A 830 -3.36 -15.60 -36.31
CA LYS A 830 -1.92 -15.40 -36.58
C LYS A 830 -1.61 -14.74 -37.93
N SER A 831 -2.62 -14.56 -38.78
CA SER A 831 -2.50 -13.84 -40.06
C SER A 831 -2.72 -12.33 -39.93
N GLU A 832 -3.09 -11.83 -38.74
CA GLU A 832 -3.13 -10.39 -38.50
C GLU A 832 -1.75 -9.75 -38.72
N MET A 833 -1.74 -8.53 -39.24
CA MET A 833 -0.49 -7.85 -39.54
C MET A 833 -0.17 -6.81 -38.47
N TRP A 834 1.01 -6.93 -37.86
CA TRP A 834 1.53 -6.02 -36.84
C TRP A 834 3.03 -5.77 -37.10
N ASP A 835 3.67 -4.96 -36.25
CA ASP A 835 5.12 -4.90 -36.17
C ASP A 835 5.59 -6.02 -35.20
N VAL A 836 6.86 -6.07 -34.80
CA VAL A 836 7.32 -7.11 -33.86
C VAL A 836 8.35 -6.57 -32.89
N PHE A 837 8.27 -7.02 -31.63
CA PHE A 837 9.35 -6.82 -30.67
C PHE A 837 10.21 -8.08 -30.64
N CYS A 838 11.49 -7.91 -30.92
CA CYS A 838 12.49 -8.96 -30.89
C CYS A 838 13.38 -8.79 -29.66
N TYR A 839 13.91 -9.91 -29.19
CA TYR A 839 14.84 -9.97 -28.09
C TYR A 839 16.07 -10.75 -28.52
N ARG A 840 17.25 -10.23 -28.22
CA ARG A 840 18.51 -10.95 -28.46
C ARG A 840 19.48 -10.79 -27.30
N MET A 841 20.08 -11.90 -26.90
CA MET A 841 21.30 -11.94 -26.10
C MET A 841 22.46 -12.12 -27.07
N LYS A 842 23.27 -11.08 -27.35
CA LYS A 842 24.14 -11.14 -28.52
C LYS A 842 25.36 -12.04 -28.30
N GLY A 843 25.48 -13.04 -29.20
CA GLY A 843 26.61 -13.95 -29.35
C GLY A 843 26.44 -14.88 -30.55
N SER A 844 26.39 -14.33 -31.78
CA SER A 844 26.73 -15.06 -33.01
C SER A 844 27.15 -14.04 -34.06
N ALA A 845 28.43 -14.07 -34.41
CA ALA A 845 28.98 -13.31 -35.51
C ALA A 845 28.48 -13.89 -36.84
N GLY A 846 28.05 -13.04 -37.76
CA GLY A 846 27.71 -13.43 -39.13
C GLY A 846 27.32 -12.23 -39.98
N LEU A 847 28.10 -11.99 -41.03
CA LEU A 847 27.92 -11.06 -42.15
C LEU A 847 28.25 -9.57 -41.94
N PHE A 848 29.48 -9.21 -42.33
CA PHE A 848 29.70 -8.06 -43.22
C PHE A 848 30.58 -8.53 -44.39
N GLN A 849 29.92 -8.91 -45.49
CA GLN A 849 30.53 -9.00 -46.82
C GLN A 849 29.72 -8.09 -47.75
N GLN A 850 30.43 -7.20 -48.47
CA GLN A 850 29.97 -6.20 -49.44
C GLN A 850 29.33 -4.94 -48.79
N LEU A 851 29.71 -3.69 -49.08
CA LEU A 851 30.09 -3.04 -50.33
C LEU A 851 30.99 -1.81 -50.04
N SER A 852 32.07 -1.62 -50.82
CA SER A 852 32.41 -0.29 -51.35
C SER A 852 33.35 -0.42 -52.54
N SER A 853 32.76 -0.36 -53.71
CA SER A 853 33.40 -0.11 -54.99
C SER A 853 33.79 1.37 -55.11
N ARG A 854 35.08 1.66 -55.37
CA ARG A 854 35.54 2.66 -56.36
C ARG A 854 37.05 2.48 -56.67
N PRO A 855 37.49 2.86 -57.88
CA PRO A 855 38.60 2.21 -58.58
C PRO A 855 39.94 2.94 -58.39
N CYS A 856 41.05 2.21 -58.44
CA CYS A 856 42.33 2.73 -58.90
C CYS A 856 42.91 1.79 -59.95
N ILE A 857 43.04 2.35 -61.15
CA ILE A 857 43.69 1.82 -62.33
C ILE A 857 45.18 1.60 -62.02
N SER A 858 45.69 0.41 -62.25
CA SER A 858 47.10 0.20 -62.58
C SER A 858 47.20 -0.10 -64.08
N ARG A 859 47.87 0.79 -64.83
CA ARG A 859 48.39 0.51 -66.16
C ARG A 859 49.89 0.79 -66.13
N THR A 860 50.68 -0.25 -66.31
CA THR A 860 51.77 -0.37 -67.28
C THR A 860 51.92 -1.87 -67.55
N PRO A 861 52.07 -2.31 -68.81
CA PRO A 861 53.28 -2.04 -69.59
C PRO A 861 53.03 -1.57 -71.04
N ASP A 862 53.73 -0.50 -71.43
CA ASP A 862 54.57 -0.34 -72.64
C ASP A 862 55.01 1.13 -72.75
#